data_AF-A0A931Y6G0-F1
#
_entry.id   AF-A0A931Y6G0-F1
#
_cell.length_a   1.000
_cell.length_b   1.000
_cell.length_c   1.000
_cell.angle_alpha   90.00
_cell.angle_beta   90.00
_cell.angle_gamma   90.00
#
_symmetry.space_group_name_H-M   'P 1'
#
loop_
_entity.id
_entity.type
_entity.pdbx_description
1 polymer ?
#
loop_
_entity_poly.entity_id
_entity_poly.type
_entity_poly.pdbx_seq_one_letter_code
_entity_poly.pdbx_strand_id
1 'polypeptide(L)'
;MKFMRARWLLGLILACALPGRALAATVTWLPTGGTNDWFAETNWSSGTWPTNGDEVIIANANIGVLLTNSTYPLGSLVISNKATLIFSNWDTSLSTTNMTIAATGAVTCAGPFNNSVMSNRVWIVCTNLFINSGGKIDVSGRGYAGGSGIGVSGSGPGGGVGYSSGYGSGGGHGGFGGAGSALGGNRNGLASSPIIPGSGGGGGGGASTPGGAGGGAVLIQAGSNVTINGAITANGNAGGATYGGGGSGGSIYISCSSIAGTSGVLNALGGTADTWPGPGGGGRVALIYNVAAQNVITGLQVSTMPASGGATLPYADLGSLYLSDSRFLLNTVTNLKGQIYGFSSVSFSALTVSNCWLRFPENGFQLTVTNDLAVLGSSGRLELGGNTSQRGAAGYPAAFYCTNAGPQATIGGNLILSNSASFAVYSGLTNGGFPSYGALVRVTNTMNVGSGCWVYASSHIANGGSVHFLAGNLTIANLNSGFKADYTGFTGGNNGAGYDGLGPGHGWGAFRMMGSGAGYGGIGGGSSEATGGSTYGSSNAPVDAGSGGGGRDVAIGGSGGGLIWIQVNGDITQNGTISANGQTAFTVGTAIWGGGGSGGGIYLYARSFSSTNASAIIRANGGNAASATYGGGGGGGRIAIWRMYDRSGGITPTVTAGTGYTNGVAGTIFWGQIPLPGAIFSFH
;
A
#
# COMPACT_ATOMS: atom_id res chain seq x y z
N MET A 1 -17.73 18.20 -14.85
CA MET A 1 -19.05 17.80 -15.41
C MET A 1 -19.10 18.12 -16.91
N LYS A 2 -18.92 17.09 -17.74
CA LYS A 2 -19.45 16.96 -19.11
C LYS A 2 -19.35 15.47 -19.42
N PHE A 3 -20.50 14.79 -19.31
CA PHE A 3 -20.61 13.35 -19.53
C PHE A 3 -20.36 13.04 -21.02
N MET A 4 -19.22 12.44 -21.35
CA MET A 4 -19.06 11.74 -22.63
C MET A 4 -19.63 10.34 -22.47
N ARG A 5 -20.80 10.12 -23.08
CA ARG A 5 -21.41 8.80 -23.24
C ARG A 5 -20.51 7.95 -24.13
N ALA A 6 -20.02 6.83 -23.59
CA ALA A 6 -19.37 5.78 -24.35
C ALA A 6 -20.37 5.20 -25.37
N ARG A 7 -20.18 5.52 -26.65
CA ARG A 7 -20.86 4.82 -27.74
C ARG A 7 -20.06 3.57 -28.06
N TRP A 8 -20.68 2.42 -27.83
CA TRP A 8 -20.26 1.13 -28.35
C TRP A 8 -20.37 1.18 -29.88
N LEU A 9 -19.24 1.28 -30.58
CA LEU A 9 -19.20 1.07 -32.03
C LEU A 9 -18.93 -0.43 -32.25
N LEU A 10 -19.96 -1.18 -32.61
CA LEU A 10 -19.78 -2.43 -33.33
C LEU A 10 -19.14 -2.07 -34.68
N GLY A 11 -17.89 -2.46 -34.88
CA GLY A 11 -17.21 -2.35 -36.17
C GLY A 11 -17.89 -3.28 -37.18
N LEU A 12 -18.55 -2.69 -38.17
CA LEU A 12 -19.05 -3.38 -39.35
C LEU A 12 -17.84 -3.78 -40.21
N ILE A 13 -17.56 -5.08 -40.29
CA ILE A 13 -16.49 -5.63 -41.14
C ILE A 13 -16.99 -5.64 -42.59
N LEU A 14 -16.48 -4.72 -43.41
CA LEU A 14 -16.66 -4.76 -44.87
C LEU A 14 -15.53 -5.62 -45.45
N ALA A 15 -15.83 -6.88 -45.78
CA ALA A 15 -14.91 -7.76 -46.49
C ALA A 15 -14.77 -7.30 -47.94
N CYS A 16 -13.67 -6.62 -48.26
CA CYS A 16 -13.24 -6.42 -49.64
C CYS A 16 -12.34 -7.60 -50.02
N ALA A 17 -12.88 -8.54 -50.79
CA ALA A 17 -12.17 -9.73 -51.24
C ALA A 17 -11.11 -9.36 -52.29
N LEU A 18 -9.84 -9.55 -51.96
CA LEU A 18 -8.78 -9.78 -52.94
C LEU A 18 -8.71 -11.29 -53.24
N PRO A 19 -8.48 -11.70 -54.50
CA PRO A 19 -8.50 -13.12 -54.86
C PRO A 19 -7.19 -13.78 -54.42
N GLY A 20 -7.29 -14.88 -53.65
CA GLY A 20 -6.18 -15.82 -53.51
C GLY A 20 -5.75 -16.24 -52.10
N ARG A 21 -6.68 -16.51 -51.16
CA ARG A 21 -6.57 -17.61 -50.16
C ARG A 21 -7.81 -17.60 -49.26
N ALA A 22 -8.66 -18.62 -49.43
CA ALA A 22 -9.89 -18.81 -48.64
C ALA A 22 -9.79 -19.97 -47.63
N LEU A 23 -8.59 -20.48 -47.37
CA LEU A 23 -8.36 -21.58 -46.42
C LEU A 23 -7.31 -21.16 -45.40
N ALA A 24 -7.62 -21.40 -44.12
CA ALA A 24 -6.67 -21.35 -43.03
C ALA A 24 -5.45 -22.23 -43.36
N ALA A 25 -4.26 -21.66 -43.32
CA ALA A 25 -3.01 -22.37 -43.55
C ALA A 25 -2.11 -22.30 -42.32
N THR A 26 -1.23 -23.29 -42.18
CA THR A 26 -0.12 -23.20 -41.21
C THR A 26 0.98 -22.31 -41.78
N VAL A 27 1.26 -21.19 -41.09
CA VAL A 27 2.22 -20.17 -41.50
C VAL A 27 3.32 -20.06 -40.44
N THR A 28 4.56 -20.42 -40.81
CA THR A 28 5.70 -20.47 -39.89
C THR A 28 6.66 -19.32 -40.15
N TRP A 29 7.17 -18.72 -39.07
CA TRP A 29 8.22 -17.71 -39.13
C TRP A 29 9.53 -18.30 -39.66
N LEU A 30 10.01 -17.77 -40.77
CA LEU A 30 11.27 -18.12 -41.43
C LEU A 30 12.11 -16.85 -41.56
N PRO A 31 12.99 -16.53 -40.60
CA PRO A 31 13.79 -15.31 -40.70
C PRO A 31 14.69 -15.39 -41.94
N THR A 32 14.38 -14.62 -42.98
CA THR A 32 15.25 -14.46 -44.16
C THR A 32 15.61 -13.00 -44.32
N GLY A 33 16.86 -12.69 -44.68
CA GLY A 33 17.30 -11.30 -44.90
C GLY A 33 17.49 -10.44 -43.65
N GLY A 34 17.38 -11.00 -42.43
CA GLY A 34 17.76 -10.32 -41.18
C GLY A 34 16.78 -9.26 -40.65
N THR A 35 15.56 -9.17 -41.22
CA THR A 35 14.51 -8.27 -40.69
C THR A 35 13.68 -8.96 -39.61
N ASN A 36 13.16 -8.18 -38.66
CA ASN A 36 12.27 -8.68 -37.60
C ASN A 36 10.79 -8.33 -37.85
N ASP A 37 10.44 -7.70 -38.97
CA ASP A 37 9.09 -7.19 -39.21
C ASP A 37 8.08 -8.31 -39.47
N TRP A 38 6.99 -8.35 -38.68
CA TRP A 38 5.85 -9.25 -38.88
C TRP A 38 5.24 -9.11 -40.28
N PHE A 39 5.26 -7.91 -40.87
CA PHE A 39 4.60 -7.62 -42.15
C PHE A 39 5.53 -7.76 -43.36
N ALA A 40 6.75 -8.28 -43.19
CA ALA A 40 7.59 -8.65 -44.31
C ALA A 40 7.20 -10.05 -44.81
N GLU A 41 6.66 -10.13 -46.03
CA GLU A 41 6.21 -11.38 -46.66
C GLU A 41 7.28 -12.47 -46.70
N THR A 42 8.54 -12.07 -46.87
CA THR A 42 9.71 -12.95 -46.93
C THR A 42 10.00 -13.67 -45.61
N ASN A 43 9.45 -13.19 -44.50
CA ASN A 43 9.66 -13.80 -43.18
C ASN A 43 8.71 -14.97 -42.88
N TRP A 44 7.88 -15.39 -43.85
CA TRP A 44 6.84 -16.39 -43.64
C TRP A 44 6.89 -17.51 -44.66
N SER A 45 6.67 -18.75 -44.20
CA SER A 45 6.68 -19.96 -45.03
C SER A 45 5.66 -19.98 -46.17
N SER A 46 4.61 -19.17 -46.07
CA SER A 46 3.60 -18.99 -47.11
C SER A 46 4.00 -18.03 -48.21
N GLY A 47 5.11 -17.27 -48.05
CA GLY A 47 5.47 -16.17 -48.95
C GLY A 47 4.58 -14.93 -48.79
N THR A 48 3.76 -14.87 -47.75
CA THR A 48 2.91 -13.73 -47.36
C THR A 48 2.78 -13.71 -45.84
N TRP A 49 2.53 -12.55 -45.23
CA TRP A 49 2.24 -12.49 -43.79
C TRP A 49 0.91 -13.18 -43.44
N PRO A 50 0.72 -13.62 -42.18
CA PRO A 50 -0.51 -14.30 -41.74
C PRO A 50 -1.77 -13.47 -41.90
N THR A 51 -2.85 -14.14 -42.29
CA THR A 51 -4.17 -13.57 -42.55
C THR A 51 -5.27 -14.26 -41.72
N ASN A 52 -6.53 -13.94 -42.00
CA ASN A 52 -7.67 -14.39 -41.21
C ASN A 52 -7.78 -15.93 -41.18
N GLY A 53 -7.78 -16.50 -39.98
CA GLY A 53 -7.92 -17.93 -39.73
C GLY A 53 -6.62 -18.74 -39.75
N ASP A 54 -5.48 -18.16 -40.12
CA ASP A 54 -4.21 -18.90 -40.22
C ASP A 54 -3.71 -19.43 -38.87
N GLU A 55 -3.03 -20.57 -38.91
CA GLU A 55 -2.32 -21.16 -37.77
C GLU A 55 -0.86 -20.70 -37.79
N VAL A 56 -0.50 -19.80 -36.88
CA VAL A 56 0.81 -19.13 -36.90
C VAL A 56 1.77 -19.79 -35.91
N ILE A 57 2.98 -20.08 -36.38
CA ILE A 57 4.06 -20.64 -35.55
C ILE A 57 5.27 -19.70 -35.60
N ILE A 58 5.67 -19.18 -34.44
CA ILE A 58 6.92 -18.45 -34.27
C ILE A 58 7.85 -19.34 -33.45
N ALA A 59 8.82 -19.94 -34.13
CA ALA A 59 9.89 -20.74 -33.55
C ALA A 59 11.24 -20.19 -34.00
N ASN A 60 12.25 -20.22 -33.11
CA ASN A 60 13.64 -19.87 -33.44
C ASN A 60 13.84 -18.45 -34.02
N ALA A 61 13.09 -17.45 -33.52
CA ALA A 61 13.23 -16.05 -33.95
C ALA A 61 14.43 -15.37 -33.25
N ASN A 62 15.63 -15.51 -33.81
CA ASN A 62 16.90 -15.03 -33.22
C ASN A 62 16.95 -13.52 -32.90
N ILE A 63 16.21 -12.69 -33.64
CA ILE A 63 16.19 -11.21 -33.49
C ILE A 63 14.87 -10.67 -32.91
N GLY A 64 13.96 -11.57 -32.49
CA GLY A 64 12.58 -11.23 -32.14
C GLY A 64 11.71 -10.93 -33.37
N VAL A 65 10.39 -10.97 -33.21
CA VAL A 65 9.40 -10.60 -34.23
C VAL A 65 8.72 -9.32 -33.79
N LEU A 66 8.85 -8.24 -34.55
CA LEU A 66 8.31 -6.93 -34.27
C LEU A 66 6.91 -6.80 -34.89
N LEU A 67 5.93 -6.53 -34.04
CA LEU A 67 4.55 -6.25 -34.42
C LEU A 67 4.31 -4.74 -34.31
N THR A 68 4.19 -4.09 -35.47
CA THR A 68 4.01 -2.62 -35.61
C THR A 68 2.56 -2.19 -35.79
N ASN A 69 1.70 -3.11 -36.23
CA ASN A 69 0.29 -2.89 -36.53
C ASN A 69 -0.54 -4.09 -36.07
N SER A 70 -1.85 -3.92 -35.94
CA SER A 70 -2.74 -5.00 -35.52
C SER A 70 -2.78 -6.15 -36.53
N THR A 71 -2.84 -7.38 -36.05
CA THR A 71 -2.97 -8.57 -36.91
C THR A 71 -4.40 -8.75 -37.41
N TYR A 72 -4.58 -9.54 -38.47
CA TYR A 72 -5.86 -10.19 -38.75
C TYR A 72 -6.22 -11.18 -37.62
N PRO A 73 -7.51 -11.58 -37.47
CA PRO A 73 -7.91 -12.61 -36.52
C PRO A 73 -7.35 -13.98 -36.92
N LEU A 74 -6.32 -14.45 -36.21
CA LEU A 74 -5.65 -15.73 -36.48
C LEU A 74 -6.46 -16.92 -35.93
N GLY A 75 -6.33 -18.09 -36.53
CA GLY A 75 -6.85 -19.34 -35.98
C GLY A 75 -6.09 -19.75 -34.71
N SER A 76 -4.76 -19.70 -34.77
CA SER A 76 -3.92 -19.89 -33.58
C SER A 76 -2.59 -19.17 -33.69
N LEU A 77 -1.93 -18.93 -32.56
CA LEU A 77 -0.54 -18.49 -32.50
C LEU A 77 0.22 -19.32 -31.46
N VAL A 78 1.33 -19.93 -31.87
CA VAL A 78 2.28 -20.60 -30.97
C VAL A 78 3.63 -19.88 -31.00
N ILE A 79 4.10 -19.44 -29.82
CA ILE A 79 5.44 -18.86 -29.64
C ILE A 79 6.27 -19.86 -28.83
N SER A 80 7.37 -20.33 -29.41
CA SER A 80 8.17 -21.41 -28.84
C SER A 80 9.65 -21.29 -29.19
N ASN A 81 10.47 -22.23 -28.71
CA ASN A 81 11.89 -22.35 -29.06
C ASN A 81 12.66 -21.02 -28.97
N LYS A 82 12.57 -20.36 -27.81
CA LYS A 82 13.24 -19.06 -27.51
C LYS A 82 12.81 -17.88 -28.39
N ALA A 83 11.75 -18.01 -29.19
CA ALA A 83 11.21 -16.89 -29.96
C ALA A 83 10.61 -15.81 -29.05
N THR A 84 10.75 -14.56 -29.46
CA THR A 84 10.15 -13.40 -28.77
C THR A 84 9.29 -12.60 -29.74
N LEU A 85 8.01 -12.38 -29.39
CA LEU A 85 7.14 -11.41 -30.07
C LEU A 85 7.22 -10.05 -29.35
N ILE A 86 7.45 -8.98 -30.09
CA ILE A 86 7.70 -7.62 -29.59
C ILE A 86 6.59 -6.72 -30.13
N PHE A 87 5.74 -6.19 -29.25
CA PHE A 87 4.76 -5.19 -29.62
C PHE A 87 5.39 -3.80 -29.71
N SER A 88 4.96 -3.03 -30.69
CA SER A 88 5.20 -1.58 -30.76
C SER A 88 3.90 -0.85 -31.05
N ASN A 89 3.85 0.43 -30.67
CA ASN A 89 2.67 1.29 -30.64
C ASN A 89 1.62 0.87 -29.59
N TRP A 90 0.84 1.86 -29.13
CA TRP A 90 -0.16 1.66 -28.08
C TRP A 90 -1.40 0.90 -28.57
N ASP A 91 -1.81 1.14 -29.81
CA ASP A 91 -3.06 0.61 -30.37
C ASP A 91 -2.89 -0.70 -31.14
N THR A 92 -1.66 -1.21 -31.22
CA THR A 92 -1.35 -2.50 -31.85
C THR A 92 -1.93 -3.64 -31.04
N SER A 93 -2.79 -4.45 -31.66
CA SER A 93 -3.41 -5.62 -31.05
C SER A 93 -3.08 -6.89 -31.82
N LEU A 94 -2.82 -7.98 -31.09
CA LEU A 94 -2.78 -9.32 -31.63
C LEU A 94 -4.15 -9.97 -31.43
N SER A 95 -4.78 -10.40 -32.53
CA SER A 95 -6.07 -11.09 -32.50
C SER A 95 -5.90 -12.56 -32.90
N THR A 96 -6.34 -13.51 -32.06
CA THR A 96 -6.24 -14.95 -32.34
C THR A 96 -7.26 -15.78 -31.57
N THR A 97 -7.77 -16.88 -32.12
CA THR A 97 -8.66 -17.77 -31.36
C THR A 97 -7.90 -18.45 -30.22
N ASN A 98 -6.77 -19.09 -30.51
CA ASN A 98 -5.96 -19.80 -29.51
C ASN A 98 -4.51 -19.31 -29.50
N MET A 99 -4.05 -18.77 -28.37
CA MET A 99 -2.65 -18.37 -28.19
C MET A 99 -1.94 -19.30 -27.21
N THR A 100 -0.76 -19.80 -27.59
CA THR A 100 0.13 -20.56 -26.71
C THR A 100 1.51 -19.93 -26.66
N ILE A 101 1.95 -19.56 -25.45
CA ILE A 101 3.34 -19.22 -25.15
C ILE A 101 3.96 -20.45 -24.50
N ALA A 102 4.77 -21.20 -25.26
CA ALA A 102 5.42 -22.42 -24.79
C ALA A 102 6.58 -22.10 -23.82
N ALA A 103 7.21 -23.13 -23.23
CA ALA A 103 8.15 -23.02 -22.11
C ALA A 103 9.39 -22.13 -22.30
N THR A 104 9.68 -21.70 -23.53
CA THR A 104 10.76 -20.75 -23.82
C THR A 104 10.30 -19.60 -24.71
N GLY A 105 9.01 -19.52 -25.03
CA GLY A 105 8.45 -18.41 -25.79
C GLY A 105 8.31 -17.17 -24.91
N ALA A 106 8.47 -16.00 -25.53
CA ALA A 106 8.33 -14.72 -24.86
C ALA A 106 7.46 -13.74 -25.67
N VAL A 107 6.73 -12.89 -24.94
CA VAL A 107 6.08 -11.69 -25.48
C VAL A 107 6.56 -10.48 -24.69
N THR A 108 6.86 -9.38 -25.37
CA THR A 108 7.26 -8.11 -24.75
C THR A 108 6.79 -6.93 -25.58
N CYS A 109 7.16 -5.71 -25.19
CA CYS A 109 6.97 -4.51 -25.98
C CYS A 109 8.24 -3.65 -26.04
N ALA A 110 8.32 -2.77 -27.02
CA ALA A 110 9.36 -1.75 -27.09
C ALA A 110 9.25 -0.78 -25.89
N GLY A 111 10.37 -0.17 -25.51
CA GLY A 111 10.45 0.74 -24.37
C GLY A 111 11.80 0.61 -23.66
N PRO A 112 12.06 1.44 -22.63
CA PRO A 112 11.16 2.46 -22.07
C PRO A 112 11.00 3.70 -22.97
N PHE A 113 10.11 4.63 -22.60
CA PHE A 113 9.83 5.87 -23.35
C PHE A 113 9.65 7.08 -22.42
N ASN A 114 9.95 8.28 -22.90
CA ASN A 114 9.75 9.52 -22.14
C ASN A 114 8.36 10.14 -22.41
N ASN A 115 8.03 11.26 -21.77
CA ASN A 115 6.72 11.91 -21.92
C ASN A 115 6.42 12.45 -23.33
N SER A 116 7.43 12.61 -24.19
CA SER A 116 7.31 13.20 -25.53
C SER A 116 7.08 12.17 -26.64
N VAL A 117 7.25 10.87 -26.35
CA VAL A 117 7.04 9.78 -27.30
C VAL A 117 5.95 8.85 -26.80
N MET A 118 5.01 8.54 -27.69
CA MET A 118 3.92 7.61 -27.44
C MET A 118 4.44 6.21 -27.09
N SER A 119 3.78 5.56 -26.14
CA SER A 119 4.19 4.29 -25.52
C SER A 119 3.90 3.06 -26.38
N ASN A 120 4.37 1.91 -25.90
CA ASN A 120 4.00 0.58 -26.38
C ASN A 120 3.28 -0.18 -25.26
N ARG A 121 2.45 -1.16 -25.62
CA ARG A 121 1.88 -2.14 -24.68
C ARG A 121 1.73 -3.49 -25.36
N VAL A 122 1.59 -4.55 -24.56
CA VAL A 122 1.13 -5.84 -25.07
C VAL A 122 -0.39 -5.83 -25.01
N TRP A 123 -1.06 -5.91 -26.17
CA TRP A 123 -2.52 -6.03 -26.24
C TRP A 123 -2.91 -7.30 -27.01
N ILE A 124 -3.48 -8.26 -26.29
CA ILE A 124 -3.90 -9.55 -26.83
C ILE A 124 -5.42 -9.66 -26.73
N VAL A 125 -6.06 -9.92 -27.87
CA VAL A 125 -7.48 -10.24 -27.98
C VAL A 125 -7.57 -11.69 -28.43
N CYS A 126 -8.15 -12.56 -27.60
CA CYS A 126 -8.23 -13.98 -27.94
C CYS A 126 -9.48 -14.70 -27.45
N THR A 127 -9.67 -15.96 -27.82
CA THR A 127 -10.65 -16.83 -27.14
C THR A 127 -10.00 -17.55 -25.97
N ASN A 128 -8.86 -18.20 -26.21
CA ASN A 128 -8.09 -18.92 -25.19
C ASN A 128 -6.62 -18.49 -25.19
N LEU A 129 -6.04 -18.32 -24.01
CA LEU A 129 -4.62 -18.06 -23.80
C LEU A 129 -4.00 -19.11 -22.88
N PHE A 130 -2.90 -19.70 -23.32
CA PHE A 130 -2.09 -20.65 -22.55
C PHE A 130 -0.66 -20.11 -22.42
N ILE A 131 -0.24 -19.80 -21.19
CA ILE A 131 1.16 -19.50 -20.87
C ILE A 131 1.71 -20.72 -20.14
N ASN A 132 2.44 -21.57 -20.85
CA ASN A 132 3.01 -22.78 -20.28
C ASN A 132 4.13 -22.45 -19.28
N SER A 133 4.46 -23.40 -18.40
CA SER A 133 5.59 -23.23 -17.47
C SER A 133 6.86 -22.90 -18.25
N GLY A 134 7.55 -21.83 -17.85
CA GLY A 134 8.71 -21.24 -18.54
C GLY A 134 8.38 -20.19 -19.61
N GLY A 135 7.17 -20.23 -20.20
CA GLY A 135 6.69 -19.19 -21.11
C GLY A 135 6.40 -17.89 -20.38
N LYS A 136 6.61 -16.74 -21.05
CA LYS A 136 6.42 -15.44 -20.39
C LYS A 136 5.87 -14.32 -21.25
N ILE A 137 5.12 -13.42 -20.62
CA ILE A 137 4.92 -12.05 -21.07
C ILE A 137 5.74 -11.15 -20.14
N ASP A 138 6.76 -10.48 -20.65
CA ASP A 138 7.71 -9.72 -19.85
C ASP A 138 7.84 -8.29 -20.38
N VAL A 139 7.18 -7.36 -19.69
CA VAL A 139 7.23 -5.92 -19.96
C VAL A 139 7.96 -5.18 -18.84
N SER A 140 8.82 -5.86 -18.08
CA SER A 140 9.60 -5.23 -17.00
C SER A 140 10.48 -4.12 -17.55
N GLY A 141 10.45 -2.94 -16.91
CA GLY A 141 11.20 -1.76 -17.33
C GLY A 141 10.80 -1.15 -18.68
N ARG A 142 9.69 -1.59 -19.29
CA ARG A 142 9.21 -1.12 -20.60
C ARG A 142 8.18 0.01 -20.51
N GLY A 143 7.94 0.55 -19.32
CA GLY A 143 7.07 1.68 -19.07
C GLY A 143 7.75 3.03 -19.29
N TYR A 144 7.36 4.02 -18.51
CA TYR A 144 7.98 5.34 -18.58
C TYR A 144 9.45 5.30 -18.13
N ALA A 145 10.30 6.00 -18.86
CA ALA A 145 11.72 6.10 -18.58
C ALA A 145 11.99 6.84 -17.27
N GLY A 146 13.02 6.41 -16.55
CA GLY A 146 13.53 7.16 -15.41
C GLY A 146 14.28 8.42 -15.86
N GLY A 147 14.56 9.31 -14.91
CA GLY A 147 15.27 10.55 -15.17
C GLY A 147 16.69 10.29 -15.66
N SER A 148 17.01 10.74 -16.88
CA SER A 148 18.32 10.55 -17.50
C SER A 148 19.18 11.79 -17.33
N GLY A 149 19.87 11.88 -16.19
CA GLY A 149 20.80 12.97 -15.88
C GLY A 149 20.64 13.51 -14.47
N ILE A 150 21.56 14.39 -14.10
CA ILE A 150 21.60 15.03 -12.78
C ILE A 150 20.33 15.85 -12.57
N GLY A 151 19.57 15.57 -11.52
CA GLY A 151 18.37 16.31 -11.17
C GLY A 151 17.16 16.11 -12.08
N VAL A 152 17.23 15.21 -13.06
CA VAL A 152 16.13 14.99 -14.01
C VAL A 152 15.05 14.12 -13.36
N SER A 153 13.80 14.55 -13.37
CA SER A 153 12.67 13.75 -12.87
C SER A 153 12.35 12.58 -13.80
N GLY A 154 11.82 11.50 -13.23
CA GLY A 154 11.28 10.38 -13.99
C GLY A 154 10.07 10.78 -14.83
N SER A 155 9.87 10.10 -15.95
CA SER A 155 8.68 10.30 -16.80
C SER A 155 7.46 9.58 -16.22
N GLY A 156 6.27 9.97 -16.68
CA GLY A 156 4.99 9.38 -16.30
C GLY A 156 4.22 10.16 -15.23
N PRO A 157 2.93 9.83 -15.05
CA PRO A 157 2.00 10.56 -14.17
C PRO A 157 2.35 10.47 -12.67
N GLY A 158 3.19 9.51 -12.29
CA GLY A 158 3.79 9.39 -10.96
C GLY A 158 5.32 9.38 -11.04
N GLY A 159 5.92 10.15 -11.95
CA GLY A 159 7.37 10.23 -12.07
C GLY A 159 8.04 10.64 -10.74
N GLY A 160 9.09 9.94 -10.35
CA GLY A 160 9.89 10.28 -9.19
C GLY A 160 10.63 11.61 -9.40
N VAL A 161 10.67 12.46 -8.36
CA VAL A 161 11.37 13.75 -8.42
C VAL A 161 12.88 13.52 -8.46
N GLY A 162 13.56 14.12 -9.45
CA GLY A 162 15.02 14.14 -9.53
C GLY A 162 15.64 15.22 -8.65
N TYR A 163 16.89 15.04 -8.24
CA TYR A 163 17.59 16.02 -7.39
C TYR A 163 19.05 16.22 -7.84
N SER A 164 19.50 17.47 -7.96
CA SER A 164 20.82 17.80 -8.50
C SER A 164 21.97 17.62 -7.49
N SER A 165 21.68 17.74 -6.20
CA SER A 165 22.63 17.56 -5.09
C SER A 165 22.09 16.62 -4.00
N GLY A 166 21.50 15.49 -4.42
CA GLY A 166 20.80 14.57 -3.51
C GLY A 166 20.35 13.27 -4.17
N TYR A 167 19.37 12.63 -3.53
CA TYR A 167 18.88 11.31 -3.92
C TYR A 167 17.58 11.42 -4.71
N GLY A 168 17.51 10.74 -5.85
CA GLY A 168 16.32 10.61 -6.67
C GLY A 168 15.20 9.88 -5.92
N SER A 169 13.96 10.32 -6.13
CA SER A 169 12.79 9.71 -5.51
C SER A 169 12.23 8.60 -6.40
N GLY A 170 11.52 7.64 -5.81
CA GLY A 170 10.94 6.52 -6.56
C GLY A 170 9.73 6.92 -7.37
N GLY A 171 9.50 6.23 -8.49
CA GLY A 171 8.26 6.35 -9.27
C GLY A 171 7.07 5.74 -8.54
N GLY A 172 5.86 6.26 -8.78
CA GLY A 172 4.60 5.76 -8.27
C GLY A 172 3.66 5.29 -9.39
N HIS A 173 2.92 4.21 -9.14
CA HIS A 173 1.85 3.66 -9.97
C HIS A 173 1.15 2.58 -9.15
N GLY A 174 -0.16 2.62 -8.89
CA GLY A 174 -0.78 1.70 -7.91
C GLY A 174 -0.48 2.11 -6.47
N GLY A 175 0.77 1.90 -6.05
CA GLY A 175 1.37 2.45 -4.84
C GLY A 175 2.12 3.74 -5.10
N PHE A 176 2.39 4.52 -4.06
CA PHE A 176 3.29 5.68 -4.17
C PHE A 176 4.75 5.22 -4.14
N GLY A 177 5.60 5.98 -4.83
CA GLY A 177 7.05 5.78 -4.74
C GLY A 177 7.59 6.20 -3.38
N GLY A 178 8.69 5.57 -2.97
CA GLY A 178 9.44 5.95 -1.80
C GLY A 178 10.15 7.29 -2.03
N ALA A 179 10.43 8.00 -0.95
CA ALA A 179 11.05 9.32 -1.05
C ALA A 179 12.58 9.19 -1.09
N GLY A 180 13.22 10.08 -1.84
CA GLY A 180 14.66 10.33 -1.75
C GLY A 180 14.88 11.64 -1.00
N SER A 181 15.54 12.61 -1.64
CA SER A 181 15.59 14.00 -1.15
C SER A 181 14.26 14.75 -1.31
N ALA A 182 13.30 14.19 -2.05
CA ALA A 182 11.95 14.71 -2.22
C ALA A 182 10.92 13.58 -2.11
N LEU A 183 9.64 13.93 -2.12
CA LEU A 183 8.55 12.97 -2.13
C LEU A 183 8.59 12.09 -3.38
N GLY A 184 8.34 10.80 -3.19
CA GLY A 184 8.15 9.86 -4.29
C GLY A 184 6.86 10.12 -5.09
N GLY A 185 6.81 9.51 -6.26
CA GLY A 185 5.72 9.64 -7.21
C GLY A 185 4.35 9.28 -6.64
N ASN A 186 3.31 9.97 -7.10
CA ASN A 186 1.92 9.71 -6.71
C ASN A 186 1.39 8.39 -7.29
N ARG A 187 0.39 7.82 -6.60
CA ARG A 187 -0.47 6.77 -7.18
C ARG A 187 -1.20 7.35 -8.39
N ASN A 188 -1.40 6.55 -9.42
CA ASN A 188 -2.11 6.95 -10.64
C ASN A 188 -2.78 5.75 -11.31
N GLY A 189 -3.73 5.99 -12.22
CA GLY A 189 -4.52 4.95 -12.88
C GLY A 189 -5.64 4.37 -12.01
N LEU A 190 -6.46 3.49 -12.59
CA LEU A 190 -7.58 2.83 -11.92
C LEU A 190 -7.22 1.38 -11.56
N ALA A 191 -7.60 0.92 -10.37
CA ALA A 191 -7.38 -0.46 -9.93
C ALA A 191 -8.21 -1.46 -10.76
N SER A 192 -9.44 -1.10 -11.12
CA SER A 192 -10.38 -1.95 -11.85
C SER A 192 -10.13 -2.05 -13.35
N SER A 193 -9.33 -1.15 -13.93
CA SER A 193 -9.00 -1.17 -15.36
C SER A 193 -7.61 -0.56 -15.59
N PRO A 194 -6.54 -1.21 -15.12
CA PRO A 194 -5.19 -0.69 -15.18
C PRO A 194 -4.65 -0.82 -16.61
N ILE A 195 -4.60 0.29 -17.33
CA ILE A 195 -4.14 0.31 -18.73
C ILE A 195 -2.86 1.11 -18.95
N ILE A 196 -2.43 1.90 -17.98
CA ILE A 196 -1.27 2.79 -18.12
C ILE A 196 0.00 2.11 -17.58
N PRO A 197 1.18 2.35 -18.16
CA PRO A 197 2.40 1.76 -17.66
C PRO A 197 2.88 2.48 -16.38
N GLY A 198 3.83 1.84 -15.70
CA GLY A 198 4.49 2.36 -14.52
C GLY A 198 5.35 3.59 -14.84
N SER A 199 5.41 4.52 -13.90
CA SER A 199 6.24 5.73 -13.96
C SER A 199 7.70 5.45 -13.61
N GLY A 200 8.63 6.23 -14.18
CA GLY A 200 10.05 6.15 -13.90
C GLY A 200 10.45 6.83 -12.59
N GLY A 201 11.57 6.40 -12.00
CA GLY A 201 12.21 7.05 -10.85
C GLY A 201 12.99 8.31 -11.25
N GLY A 202 13.28 9.17 -10.27
CA GLY A 202 14.08 10.37 -10.47
C GLY A 202 15.58 10.07 -10.54
N GLY A 203 16.31 10.86 -11.34
CA GLY A 203 17.78 10.86 -11.36
C GLY A 203 18.36 11.57 -10.14
N GLY A 204 19.53 11.12 -9.70
CA GLY A 204 20.23 11.66 -8.54
C GLY A 204 21.32 12.68 -8.86
N GLY A 205 22.04 13.14 -7.84
CA GLY A 205 23.10 14.15 -7.97
C GLY A 205 24.43 13.64 -8.54
N GLY A 206 24.63 12.31 -8.58
CA GLY A 206 25.84 11.71 -9.14
C GLY A 206 25.78 11.62 -10.67
N ALA A 207 26.90 11.92 -11.34
CA ALA A 207 27.04 11.63 -12.77
C ALA A 207 26.72 10.15 -13.02
N SER A 208 25.97 9.85 -14.09
CA SER A 208 25.54 8.49 -14.47
C SER A 208 24.67 7.74 -13.45
N THR A 209 23.82 8.45 -12.69
CA THR A 209 22.82 7.82 -11.78
C THR A 209 21.38 8.01 -12.24
N PRO A 210 20.97 7.38 -13.37
CA PRO A 210 19.63 7.54 -13.89
C PRO A 210 18.60 6.91 -12.95
N GLY A 211 17.38 7.44 -12.95
CA GLY A 211 16.27 6.74 -12.31
C GLY A 211 15.91 5.45 -13.04
N GLY A 212 15.33 4.50 -12.33
CA GLY A 212 14.83 3.25 -12.92
C GLY A 212 13.59 3.50 -13.78
N ALA A 213 13.49 2.83 -14.93
CA ALA A 213 12.26 2.86 -15.74
C ALA A 213 11.12 2.09 -15.06
N GLY A 214 9.88 2.55 -15.25
CA GLY A 214 8.71 1.83 -14.76
C GLY A 214 8.39 0.57 -15.56
N GLY A 215 7.57 -0.32 -15.01
CA GLY A 215 7.06 -1.50 -15.72
C GLY A 215 6.09 -1.13 -16.86
N GLY A 216 6.03 -1.95 -17.91
CA GLY A 216 5.12 -1.75 -19.04
C GLY A 216 3.66 -2.11 -18.74
N ALA A 217 2.82 -2.13 -19.77
CA ALA A 217 1.41 -2.48 -19.66
C ALA A 217 1.07 -3.73 -20.49
N VAL A 218 0.29 -4.63 -19.89
CA VAL A 218 -0.29 -5.83 -20.53
C VAL A 218 -1.80 -5.75 -20.44
N LEU A 219 -2.48 -5.86 -21.58
CA LEU A 219 -3.93 -5.99 -21.70
C LEU A 219 -4.26 -7.30 -22.41
N ILE A 220 -4.94 -8.20 -21.70
CA ILE A 220 -5.44 -9.47 -22.24
C ILE A 220 -6.96 -9.44 -22.16
N GLN A 221 -7.61 -9.61 -23.31
CA GLN A 221 -9.06 -9.74 -23.42
C GLN A 221 -9.35 -11.10 -24.05
N ALA A 222 -9.64 -12.09 -23.20
CA ALA A 222 -9.99 -13.45 -23.61
C ALA A 222 -11.51 -13.64 -23.58
N GLY A 223 -12.10 -14.21 -24.63
CA GLY A 223 -13.51 -14.56 -24.65
C GLY A 223 -13.86 -15.76 -23.75
N SER A 224 -12.88 -16.63 -23.46
CA SER A 224 -13.06 -17.85 -22.69
C SER A 224 -11.96 -18.01 -21.63
N ASN A 225 -10.99 -18.91 -21.83
CA ASN A 225 -10.10 -19.38 -20.77
C ASN A 225 -8.70 -18.76 -20.85
N VAL A 226 -8.17 -18.34 -19.70
CA VAL A 226 -6.77 -17.92 -19.53
C VAL A 226 -6.09 -18.89 -18.56
N THR A 227 -5.12 -19.65 -19.05
CA THR A 227 -4.31 -20.56 -18.21
C THR A 227 -2.88 -20.05 -18.11
N ILE A 228 -2.43 -19.74 -16.89
CA ILE A 228 -1.09 -19.21 -16.63
C ILE A 228 -0.34 -20.19 -15.72
N ASN A 229 0.59 -20.93 -16.30
CA ASN A 229 1.57 -21.75 -15.58
C ASN A 229 2.98 -21.13 -15.66
N GLY A 230 3.21 -20.22 -16.60
CA GLY A 230 4.41 -19.39 -16.72
C GLY A 230 4.28 -18.05 -16.01
N ALA A 231 4.82 -16.98 -16.61
CA ALA A 231 4.90 -15.67 -15.95
C ALA A 231 4.33 -14.51 -16.78
N ILE A 232 3.72 -13.53 -16.09
CA ILE A 232 3.45 -12.19 -16.61
C ILE A 232 4.13 -11.18 -15.68
N THR A 233 5.13 -10.47 -16.18
CA THR A 233 5.96 -9.55 -15.39
C THR A 233 5.92 -8.14 -15.95
N ALA A 234 5.57 -7.19 -15.10
CA ALA A 234 5.56 -5.76 -15.37
C ALA A 234 6.31 -5.01 -14.26
N ASN A 235 7.51 -5.47 -13.90
CA ASN A 235 8.26 -4.88 -12.80
C ASN A 235 8.92 -3.56 -13.19
N GLY A 236 9.07 -2.65 -12.23
CA GLY A 236 9.94 -1.50 -12.38
C GLY A 236 11.42 -1.89 -12.30
N ASN A 237 12.27 -1.16 -13.01
CA ASN A 237 13.72 -1.32 -12.92
C ASN A 237 14.27 -0.63 -11.67
N ALA A 238 15.37 -1.16 -11.15
CA ALA A 238 16.15 -0.49 -10.13
C ALA A 238 16.67 0.87 -10.61
N GLY A 239 16.83 1.81 -9.69
CA GLY A 239 17.57 3.03 -9.96
C GLY A 239 19.07 2.77 -10.15
N GLY A 240 19.75 3.68 -10.86
CA GLY A 240 21.22 3.67 -10.98
C GLY A 240 21.88 3.79 -9.61
N ALA A 241 23.06 3.17 -9.45
CA ALA A 241 23.76 3.02 -8.18
C ALA A 241 23.86 4.33 -7.36
N THR A 242 23.78 4.21 -6.04
CA THR A 242 23.98 5.28 -5.05
C THR A 242 22.93 6.40 -4.99
N TYR A 243 22.42 6.90 -6.13
CA TYR A 243 21.59 8.12 -6.15
C TYR A 243 20.30 8.03 -6.97
N GLY A 244 20.10 7.04 -7.83
CA GLY A 244 18.90 6.93 -8.67
C GLY A 244 17.71 6.32 -7.93
N GLY A 245 16.53 6.91 -8.09
CA GLY A 245 15.29 6.35 -7.55
C GLY A 245 14.77 5.16 -8.39
N GLY A 246 14.11 4.20 -7.75
CA GLY A 246 13.54 3.03 -8.42
C GLY A 246 12.30 3.37 -9.27
N GLY A 247 12.11 2.67 -10.39
CA GLY A 247 10.89 2.78 -11.21
C GLY A 247 9.71 2.05 -10.56
N SER A 248 8.49 2.51 -10.79
CA SER A 248 7.30 1.79 -10.27
C SER A 248 6.95 0.54 -11.08
N GLY A 249 6.21 -0.39 -10.47
CA GLY A 249 5.58 -1.48 -11.21
C GLY A 249 4.59 -0.97 -12.27
N GLY A 250 4.32 -1.78 -13.28
CA GLY A 250 3.42 -1.49 -14.39
C GLY A 250 2.00 -2.01 -14.21
N SER A 251 1.30 -2.23 -15.31
CA SER A 251 -0.10 -2.69 -15.33
C SER A 251 -0.23 -4.07 -15.96
N ILE A 252 -0.97 -4.96 -15.31
CA ILE A 252 -1.44 -6.23 -15.88
C ILE A 252 -2.96 -6.24 -15.79
N TYR A 253 -3.66 -6.25 -16.92
CA TYR A 253 -5.10 -6.30 -16.98
C TYR A 253 -5.55 -7.52 -17.79
N ILE A 254 -6.23 -8.45 -17.12
CA ILE A 254 -6.80 -9.66 -17.72
C ILE A 254 -8.32 -9.60 -17.56
N SER A 255 -9.03 -9.65 -18.69
CA SER A 255 -10.47 -9.88 -18.75
C SER A 255 -10.72 -11.22 -19.45
N CYS A 256 -11.49 -12.11 -18.83
CA CYS A 256 -11.74 -13.47 -19.32
C CYS A 256 -13.08 -14.04 -18.83
N SER A 257 -13.49 -15.21 -19.35
CA SER A 257 -14.58 -15.98 -18.73
C SER A 257 -14.06 -16.72 -17.50
N SER A 258 -12.95 -17.46 -17.65
CA SER A 258 -12.29 -18.12 -16.53
C SER A 258 -10.75 -18.01 -16.61
N ILE A 259 -10.10 -17.98 -15.45
CA ILE A 259 -8.67 -17.94 -15.26
C ILE A 259 -8.21 -19.10 -14.35
N ALA A 260 -7.12 -19.77 -14.73
CA ALA A 260 -6.55 -20.89 -14.01
C ALA A 260 -5.02 -20.88 -14.09
N GLY A 261 -4.38 -21.68 -13.23
CA GLY A 261 -2.94 -21.86 -13.21
C GLY A 261 -2.50 -22.70 -12.02
N THR A 262 -1.42 -23.46 -12.19
CA THR A 262 -0.85 -24.33 -11.15
C THR A 262 0.40 -23.74 -10.51
N SER A 263 1.14 -22.93 -11.25
CA SER A 263 2.40 -22.29 -10.82
C SER A 263 2.59 -20.89 -11.40
N GLY A 264 1.51 -20.26 -11.89
CA GLY A 264 1.58 -19.00 -12.61
C GLY A 264 2.01 -17.84 -11.73
N VAL A 265 2.84 -16.94 -12.28
CA VAL A 265 3.33 -15.75 -11.57
C VAL A 265 2.88 -14.48 -12.28
N LEU A 266 2.22 -13.58 -11.55
CA LEU A 266 1.81 -12.26 -12.02
C LEU A 266 2.44 -11.20 -11.13
N ASN A 267 3.42 -10.48 -11.66
CA ASN A 267 4.21 -9.52 -10.90
C ASN A 267 4.12 -8.12 -11.51
N ALA A 268 3.81 -7.13 -10.68
CA ALA A 268 3.97 -5.72 -10.99
C ALA A 268 4.71 -5.06 -9.82
N LEU A 269 5.96 -5.46 -9.61
CA LEU A 269 6.75 -5.03 -8.46
C LEU A 269 7.38 -3.65 -8.71
N GLY A 270 7.54 -2.86 -7.64
CA GLY A 270 8.40 -1.69 -7.67
C GLY A 270 9.87 -2.07 -7.85
N GLY A 271 10.65 -1.17 -8.47
CA GLY A 271 12.08 -1.30 -8.65
C GLY A 271 12.85 -0.83 -7.40
N THR A 272 13.96 -1.50 -7.10
CA THR A 272 14.78 -1.20 -5.92
C THR A 272 15.54 0.11 -6.05
N ALA A 273 15.96 0.64 -4.90
CA ALA A 273 16.89 1.74 -4.78
C ALA A 273 17.95 1.36 -3.73
N ASP A 274 19.07 2.08 -3.72
CA ASP A 274 20.07 1.97 -2.65
C ASP A 274 19.50 2.50 -1.32
N THR A 275 20.36 2.71 -0.32
CA THR A 275 19.97 3.00 1.07
C THR A 275 19.17 4.29 1.24
N TRP A 276 19.46 5.32 0.44
CA TRP A 276 18.90 6.66 0.56
C TRP A 276 17.95 7.11 -0.57
N PRO A 277 18.12 6.68 -1.84
CA PRO A 277 17.14 6.99 -2.88
C PRO A 277 15.82 6.27 -2.67
N GLY A 278 14.77 6.85 -3.23
CA GLY A 278 13.42 6.34 -3.06
C GLY A 278 13.19 5.06 -3.89
N PRO A 279 12.76 3.94 -3.29
CA PRO A 279 12.33 2.76 -4.04
C PRO A 279 11.05 3.00 -4.83
N GLY A 280 10.78 2.22 -5.87
CA GLY A 280 9.55 2.31 -6.66
C GLY A 280 8.32 1.75 -5.93
N GLY A 281 7.16 2.38 -6.15
CA GLY A 281 5.85 1.87 -5.74
C GLY A 281 5.46 0.59 -6.49
N GLY A 282 4.71 -0.28 -5.84
CA GLY A 282 4.18 -1.49 -6.49
C GLY A 282 3.04 -1.16 -7.46
N GLY A 283 2.96 -1.85 -8.59
CA GLY A 283 2.08 -1.55 -9.73
C GLY A 283 0.63 -2.03 -9.61
N ARG A 284 -0.04 -2.31 -10.72
CA ARG A 284 -1.46 -2.69 -10.75
C ARG A 284 -1.69 -4.01 -11.47
N VAL A 285 -2.52 -4.86 -10.87
CA VAL A 285 -3.02 -6.09 -11.48
C VAL A 285 -4.55 -6.09 -11.36
N ALA A 286 -5.26 -6.38 -12.45
CA ALA A 286 -6.71 -6.59 -12.44
C ALA A 286 -7.05 -7.91 -13.12
N LEU A 287 -7.78 -8.75 -12.39
CA LEU A 287 -8.27 -10.04 -12.86
C LEU A 287 -9.79 -10.00 -12.87
N ILE A 288 -10.35 -9.73 -14.05
CA ILE A 288 -11.78 -9.67 -14.29
C ILE A 288 -12.20 -10.96 -14.98
N TYR A 289 -12.90 -11.81 -14.25
CA TYR A 289 -13.48 -13.06 -14.76
C TYR A 289 -14.98 -13.07 -14.55
N ASN A 290 -15.67 -13.94 -15.30
CA ASN A 290 -17.08 -14.22 -15.08
C ASN A 290 -17.24 -15.04 -13.80
N VAL A 291 -17.93 -14.47 -12.80
CA VAL A 291 -18.10 -15.10 -11.49
C VAL A 291 -18.80 -16.46 -11.60
N ALA A 292 -19.79 -16.59 -12.47
CA ALA A 292 -20.57 -17.82 -12.64
C ALA A 292 -19.78 -18.96 -13.30
N ALA A 293 -18.72 -18.64 -14.07
CA ALA A 293 -17.93 -19.61 -14.80
C ALA A 293 -16.62 -19.99 -14.06
N GLN A 294 -16.29 -19.32 -12.96
CA GLN A 294 -14.97 -19.40 -12.35
C GLN A 294 -14.94 -20.34 -11.13
N ASN A 295 -14.05 -21.34 -11.19
CA ASN A 295 -13.71 -22.20 -10.06
C ASN A 295 -12.77 -21.52 -9.06
N VAL A 296 -12.59 -22.09 -7.87
CA VAL A 296 -11.58 -21.65 -6.88
C VAL A 296 -10.18 -21.67 -7.50
N ILE A 297 -9.35 -20.66 -7.18
CA ILE A 297 -8.03 -20.47 -7.79
C ILE A 297 -6.94 -20.69 -6.74
N THR A 298 -6.12 -21.72 -6.93
CA THR A 298 -5.17 -22.18 -5.90
C THR A 298 -3.68 -22.12 -6.29
N GLY A 299 -3.35 -21.92 -7.58
CA GLY A 299 -1.96 -22.00 -8.07
C GLY A 299 -1.37 -20.70 -8.64
N LEU A 300 -2.10 -19.59 -8.65
CA LEU A 300 -1.59 -18.30 -9.11
C LEU A 300 -0.95 -17.52 -7.97
N GLN A 301 0.27 -17.02 -8.21
CA GLN A 301 1.00 -16.11 -7.35
C GLN A 301 0.87 -14.70 -7.92
N VAL A 302 0.37 -13.76 -7.13
CA VAL A 302 0.15 -12.37 -7.57
C VAL A 302 0.80 -11.42 -6.58
N SER A 303 1.71 -10.58 -7.07
CA SER A 303 2.43 -9.62 -6.23
C SER A 303 2.52 -8.24 -6.87
N THR A 304 2.04 -7.25 -6.13
CA THR A 304 2.15 -5.82 -6.45
C THR A 304 2.90 -5.08 -5.36
N MET A 305 3.93 -5.72 -4.78
CA MET A 305 4.71 -5.14 -3.70
C MET A 305 5.54 -3.94 -4.17
N PRO A 306 5.75 -2.93 -3.31
CA PRO A 306 6.81 -1.97 -3.52
C PRO A 306 8.18 -2.66 -3.37
N ALA A 307 9.22 -2.00 -3.85
CA ALA A 307 10.56 -2.36 -3.38
C ALA A 307 10.82 -1.80 -1.98
N SER A 308 11.52 -2.54 -1.13
CA SER A 308 12.10 -1.99 0.11
C SER A 308 13.36 -1.21 -0.24
N GLY A 309 13.38 0.09 0.09
CA GLY A 309 14.63 0.85 0.17
C GLY A 309 15.41 0.41 1.41
N GLY A 310 16.72 0.68 1.48
CA GLY A 310 17.51 0.37 2.67
C GLY A 310 16.98 1.03 3.95
N ALA A 311 17.61 0.72 5.08
CA ALA A 311 17.07 0.81 6.46
C ALA A 311 16.69 2.20 7.03
N THR A 312 16.48 3.24 6.21
CA THR A 312 16.07 4.58 6.66
C THR A 312 15.07 5.21 5.66
N LEU A 313 13.90 5.64 6.15
CA LEU A 313 12.72 6.23 5.48
C LEU A 313 12.97 7.12 4.23
N PRO A 314 11.94 7.33 3.36
CA PRO A 314 10.54 6.84 3.43
C PRO A 314 10.15 5.72 2.44
N TYR A 315 9.33 4.79 2.93
CA TYR A 315 8.85 3.60 2.23
C TYR A 315 7.98 3.91 0.99
N ALA A 316 8.15 3.10 -0.05
CA ALA A 316 7.16 2.96 -1.13
C ALA A 316 5.95 2.13 -0.65
N ASP A 317 4.80 2.29 -1.30
CA ASP A 317 3.55 1.62 -0.92
C ASP A 317 3.17 0.46 -1.86
N LEU A 318 2.32 -0.42 -1.33
CA LEU A 318 1.67 -1.49 -2.06
C LEU A 318 0.96 -0.98 -3.31
N GLY A 319 1.05 -1.76 -4.37
CA GLY A 319 0.22 -1.65 -5.55
C GLY A 319 -1.17 -2.25 -5.38
N SER A 320 -1.99 -2.20 -6.44
CA SER A 320 -3.37 -2.68 -6.38
C SER A 320 -3.55 -4.03 -7.08
N LEU A 321 -4.29 -4.94 -6.45
CA LEU A 321 -4.86 -6.13 -7.05
C LEU A 321 -6.39 -6.01 -7.03
N TYR A 322 -7.01 -5.91 -8.21
CA TYR A 322 -8.45 -5.93 -8.36
C TYR A 322 -8.94 -7.32 -8.78
N LEU A 323 -9.97 -7.82 -8.13
CA LEU A 323 -10.55 -9.14 -8.37
C LEU A 323 -12.06 -9.01 -8.58
N SER A 324 -12.66 -9.81 -9.47
CA SER A 324 -14.12 -9.85 -9.63
C SER A 324 -14.85 -10.24 -8.33
N ASP A 325 -14.26 -11.13 -7.51
CA ASP A 325 -14.73 -11.45 -6.17
C ASP A 325 -13.60 -12.02 -5.28
N SER A 326 -13.97 -12.54 -4.12
CA SER A 326 -13.04 -13.03 -3.09
C SER A 326 -12.51 -14.46 -3.31
N ARG A 327 -12.83 -15.16 -4.40
CA ARG A 327 -12.45 -16.60 -4.57
C ARG A 327 -10.96 -16.86 -4.75
N PHE A 328 -10.15 -15.82 -4.94
CA PHE A 328 -8.69 -15.87 -4.86
C PHE A 328 -8.17 -15.89 -3.41
N LEU A 329 -8.98 -15.43 -2.45
CA LEU A 329 -8.65 -15.46 -1.03
C LEU A 329 -9.05 -16.82 -0.46
N LEU A 330 -8.08 -17.72 -0.39
CA LEU A 330 -8.27 -19.00 0.30
C LEU A 330 -8.24 -18.80 1.82
N ASN A 331 -8.65 -19.82 2.58
CA ASN A 331 -8.52 -19.83 4.05
C ASN A 331 -7.06 -19.70 4.51
N THR A 332 -6.09 -20.00 3.64
CA THR A 332 -4.67 -19.73 3.88
C THR A 332 -4.11 -18.98 2.68
N VAL A 333 -3.78 -17.71 2.89
CA VAL A 333 -3.24 -16.82 1.86
C VAL A 333 -1.72 -16.75 2.01
N THR A 334 -1.04 -17.31 1.02
CA THR A 334 0.44 -17.32 0.87
C THR A 334 0.90 -16.75 -0.48
N ASN A 335 -0.06 -16.54 -1.38
CA ASN A 335 0.18 -16.32 -2.81
C ASN A 335 -0.19 -14.91 -3.28
N LEU A 336 -0.80 -14.09 -2.42
CA LEU A 336 -1.25 -12.74 -2.77
C LEU A 336 -0.51 -11.70 -1.93
N LYS A 337 -0.04 -10.64 -2.59
CA LYS A 337 0.62 -9.50 -1.95
C LYS A 337 0.22 -8.21 -2.65
N GLY A 338 -0.34 -7.25 -1.90
CA GLY A 338 -0.87 -6.00 -2.47
C GLY A 338 -2.10 -5.45 -1.75
N GLN A 339 -2.63 -4.35 -2.27
CA GLN A 339 -3.93 -3.78 -1.87
C GLN A 339 -5.05 -4.48 -2.65
N ILE A 340 -5.97 -5.15 -1.98
CA ILE A 340 -7.04 -5.96 -2.58
C ILE A 340 -8.32 -5.13 -2.77
N TYR A 341 -8.79 -5.02 -4.01
CA TYR A 341 -9.99 -4.29 -4.41
C TYR A 341 -11.01 -5.21 -5.09
N GLY A 342 -12.25 -4.72 -5.23
CA GLY A 342 -13.33 -5.36 -5.99
C GLY A 342 -14.53 -5.76 -5.15
N PHE A 343 -14.40 -5.75 -3.82
CA PHE A 343 -15.47 -6.05 -2.88
C PHE A 343 -15.23 -5.32 -1.55
N SER A 344 -16.33 -4.94 -0.90
CA SER A 344 -16.33 -4.24 0.39
C SER A 344 -16.53 -5.17 1.59
N SER A 345 -16.75 -6.47 1.36
CA SER A 345 -16.89 -7.45 2.42
C SER A 345 -16.35 -8.82 2.03
N VAL A 346 -15.87 -9.58 3.01
CA VAL A 346 -15.44 -10.97 2.84
C VAL A 346 -15.70 -11.76 4.12
N SER A 347 -16.06 -13.04 3.96
CA SER A 347 -16.31 -13.97 5.06
C SER A 347 -15.49 -15.24 4.90
N PHE A 348 -14.92 -15.74 6.01
CA PHE A 348 -14.16 -16.98 6.08
C PHE A 348 -14.65 -17.84 7.24
N SER A 349 -14.53 -19.17 7.12
CA SER A 349 -14.63 -20.03 8.29
C SER A 349 -13.39 -19.88 9.18
N ALA A 350 -12.20 -19.81 8.58
CA ALA A 350 -10.93 -19.46 9.21
C ALA A 350 -10.04 -18.75 8.18
N LEU A 351 -9.19 -17.83 8.63
CA LEU A 351 -8.27 -17.11 7.74
C LEU A 351 -6.85 -17.12 8.32
N THR A 352 -5.88 -17.53 7.51
CA THR A 352 -4.45 -17.42 7.81
C THR A 352 -3.77 -16.60 6.72
N VAL A 353 -3.10 -15.50 7.11
CA VAL A 353 -2.24 -14.70 6.23
C VAL A 353 -0.79 -15.01 6.61
N SER A 354 -0.06 -15.74 5.75
CA SER A 354 1.29 -16.24 6.08
C SER A 354 2.33 -15.71 5.11
N ASN A 355 3.29 -14.94 5.63
CA ASN A 355 4.37 -14.30 4.87
C ASN A 355 3.89 -13.45 3.66
N CYS A 356 2.70 -12.89 3.79
CA CYS A 356 2.07 -12.00 2.82
C CYS A 356 1.75 -10.65 3.45
N TRP A 357 1.88 -9.59 2.66
CA TRP A 357 1.37 -8.26 3.00
C TRP A 357 0.10 -7.98 2.18
N LEU A 358 -1.04 -8.01 2.87
CA LEU A 358 -2.36 -7.72 2.32
C LEU A 358 -2.91 -6.44 2.94
N ARG A 359 -3.48 -5.56 2.11
CA ARG A 359 -4.32 -4.45 2.57
C ARG A 359 -5.70 -4.57 1.96
N PHE A 360 -6.74 -4.38 2.76
CA PHE A 360 -8.11 -4.18 2.30
C PHE A 360 -8.48 -2.71 2.48
N PRO A 361 -8.22 -1.85 1.46
CA PRO A 361 -8.30 -0.41 1.62
C PRO A 361 -9.71 0.18 1.53
N GLU A 362 -10.70 -0.56 1.01
CA GLU A 362 -12.05 -0.06 0.76
C GLU A 362 -12.64 0.63 2.00
N ASN A 363 -13.29 1.78 1.78
CA ASN A 363 -13.99 2.48 2.87
C ASN A 363 -15.09 1.55 3.43
N GLY A 364 -15.15 1.44 4.75
CA GLY A 364 -16.15 0.62 5.43
C GLY A 364 -15.97 -0.89 5.24
N PHE A 365 -14.79 -1.36 4.83
CA PHE A 365 -14.55 -2.78 4.56
C PHE A 365 -14.96 -3.69 5.74
N GLN A 366 -15.66 -4.78 5.45
CA GLN A 366 -16.18 -5.73 6.44
C GLN A 366 -15.47 -7.09 6.33
N LEU A 367 -14.70 -7.46 7.36
CA LEU A 367 -14.09 -8.79 7.49
C LEU A 367 -14.85 -9.62 8.51
N THR A 368 -15.35 -10.79 8.12
CA THR A 368 -15.92 -11.78 9.06
C THR A 368 -15.12 -13.07 9.01
N VAL A 369 -14.71 -13.57 10.16
CA VAL A 369 -14.05 -14.87 10.32
C VAL A 369 -14.78 -15.62 11.43
N THR A 370 -15.40 -16.77 11.14
CA THR A 370 -16.22 -17.45 12.17
C THR A 370 -15.39 -18.13 13.25
N ASN A 371 -14.18 -18.60 12.90
CA ASN A 371 -13.22 -19.20 13.82
C ASN A 371 -12.00 -18.26 13.98
N ASP A 372 -10.78 -18.80 13.87
CA ASP A 372 -9.56 -18.05 14.09
C ASP A 372 -9.12 -17.23 12.86
N LEU A 373 -8.61 -16.02 13.14
CA LEU A 373 -7.81 -15.23 12.23
C LEU A 373 -6.34 -15.29 12.68
N ALA A 374 -5.46 -15.80 11.83
CA ALA A 374 -4.03 -15.87 12.07
C ALA A 374 -3.24 -15.01 11.08
N VAL A 375 -2.27 -14.24 11.57
CA VAL A 375 -1.24 -13.56 10.76
C VAL A 375 0.12 -14.07 11.21
N LEU A 376 0.87 -14.64 10.28
CA LEU A 376 2.04 -15.45 10.56
C LEU A 376 3.25 -15.03 9.73
N GLY A 377 4.43 -15.09 10.36
CA GLY A 377 5.73 -14.93 9.70
C GLY A 377 6.20 -13.48 9.62
N SER A 378 7.51 -13.30 9.39
CA SER A 378 8.16 -11.99 9.47
C SER A 378 7.75 -11.02 8.36
N SER A 379 7.13 -11.54 7.30
CA SER A 379 6.50 -10.75 6.24
C SER A 379 4.97 -10.78 6.32
N GLY A 380 4.41 -11.44 7.33
CA GLY A 380 2.97 -11.51 7.56
C GLY A 380 2.43 -10.17 8.03
N ARG A 381 1.63 -9.52 7.19
CA ARG A 381 1.00 -8.25 7.48
C ARG A 381 -0.40 -8.20 6.90
N LEU A 382 -1.39 -8.02 7.76
CA LEU A 382 -2.78 -7.79 7.36
C LEU A 382 -3.18 -6.37 7.73
N GLU A 383 -3.68 -5.61 6.77
CA GLU A 383 -4.10 -4.23 6.96
C GLU A 383 -5.56 -4.03 6.55
N LEU A 384 -6.32 -3.34 7.39
CA LEU A 384 -7.69 -2.95 7.11
C LEU A 384 -7.78 -1.42 7.00
N GLY A 385 -8.42 -0.93 5.95
CA GLY A 385 -8.49 0.49 5.62
C GLY A 385 -7.22 1.03 4.96
N GLY A 386 -7.00 2.34 5.04
CA GLY A 386 -5.77 2.96 4.50
C GLY A 386 -5.81 3.18 2.98
N ASN A 387 -7.00 3.47 2.41
CA ASN A 387 -7.12 3.82 0.99
C ASN A 387 -6.43 5.12 0.62
N THR A 388 -6.14 5.97 1.59
CA THR A 388 -5.43 7.22 1.38
C THR A 388 -4.29 7.35 2.36
N SER A 389 -3.39 8.28 2.05
CA SER A 389 -2.25 8.60 2.90
C SER A 389 -1.95 10.08 2.80
N GLN A 390 -1.70 10.72 3.94
CA GLN A 390 -1.01 11.99 3.97
C GLN A 390 0.49 11.72 3.99
N ARG A 391 1.20 12.23 2.98
CA ARG A 391 2.67 12.14 2.94
C ARG A 391 3.25 13.44 3.48
N GLY A 392 4.06 13.36 4.53
CA GLY A 392 4.83 14.50 5.04
C GLY A 392 6.03 14.83 4.13
N ALA A 393 6.89 15.76 4.54
CA ALA A 393 8.15 15.99 3.82
C ALA A 393 9.05 14.74 3.80
N ALA A 394 10.11 14.73 2.98
CA ALA A 394 11.08 13.63 2.93
C ALA A 394 11.57 13.28 4.34
N GLY A 395 11.39 12.01 4.75
CA GLY A 395 11.69 11.51 6.10
C GLY A 395 10.50 11.25 7.01
N TYR A 396 9.29 11.73 6.68
CA TYR A 396 8.08 11.43 7.46
C TYR A 396 7.43 10.09 7.06
N PRO A 397 7.00 9.25 8.02
CA PRO A 397 6.15 8.11 7.71
C PRO A 397 4.82 8.61 7.14
N ALA A 398 4.30 7.95 6.10
CA ALA A 398 2.99 8.24 5.57
C ALA A 398 1.92 7.89 6.63
N ALA A 399 1.03 8.84 6.92
CA ALA A 399 -0.13 8.60 7.78
C ALA A 399 -1.27 8.06 6.91
N PHE A 400 -1.58 6.77 7.06
CA PHE A 400 -2.67 6.11 6.35
C PHE A 400 -3.98 6.23 7.13
N TYR A 401 -5.07 6.49 6.41
CA TYR A 401 -6.40 6.63 6.97
C TYR A 401 -7.46 6.26 5.91
N CYS A 402 -8.71 6.14 6.33
CA CYS A 402 -9.85 5.99 5.43
C CYS A 402 -10.51 7.36 5.17
N THR A 403 -10.81 7.69 3.91
CA THR A 403 -11.45 8.96 3.55
C THR A 403 -12.91 9.09 4.02
N ASN A 404 -13.57 7.96 4.31
CA ASN A 404 -14.95 7.92 4.79
C ASN A 404 -15.05 6.94 5.97
N ALA A 405 -16.06 6.06 6.04
CA ALA A 405 -16.17 5.05 7.08
C ALA A 405 -14.92 4.15 7.14
N GLY A 406 -14.46 3.83 8.35
CA GLY A 406 -13.37 2.87 8.52
C GLY A 406 -13.85 1.42 8.58
N PRO A 407 -12.91 0.48 8.57
CA PRO A 407 -13.19 -0.93 8.47
C PRO A 407 -13.80 -1.50 9.75
N GLN A 408 -14.48 -2.64 9.60
CA GLN A 408 -14.89 -3.48 10.72
C GLN A 408 -14.43 -4.92 10.52
N ALA A 409 -13.96 -5.55 11.60
CA ALA A 409 -13.61 -6.96 11.63
C ALA A 409 -14.34 -7.68 12.77
N THR A 410 -14.95 -8.82 12.47
CA THR A 410 -15.57 -9.72 13.44
C THR A 410 -14.92 -11.10 13.36
N ILE A 411 -14.31 -11.54 14.45
CA ILE A 411 -13.56 -12.79 14.58
C ILE A 411 -14.23 -13.62 15.67
N GLY A 412 -14.84 -14.74 15.30
CA GLY A 412 -15.58 -15.63 16.21
C GLY A 412 -14.67 -16.51 17.08
N GLY A 413 -13.41 -16.67 16.70
CA GLY A 413 -12.37 -17.32 17.49
C GLY A 413 -11.34 -16.33 18.03
N ASN A 414 -10.08 -16.68 17.85
CA ASN A 414 -8.91 -15.90 18.26
C ASN A 414 -8.37 -15.04 17.12
N LEU A 415 -7.79 -13.90 17.49
CA LEU A 415 -6.83 -13.20 16.64
C LEU A 415 -5.42 -13.63 17.05
N ILE A 416 -4.66 -14.26 16.16
CA ILE A 416 -3.35 -14.84 16.45
C ILE A 416 -2.27 -14.14 15.62
N LEU A 417 -1.36 -13.43 16.27
CA LEU A 417 -0.16 -12.90 15.64
C LEU A 417 1.06 -13.66 16.14
N SER A 418 1.85 -14.22 15.22
CA SER A 418 3.07 -14.94 15.59
C SER A 418 4.21 -14.74 14.58
N ASN A 419 5.44 -15.01 15.01
CA ASN A 419 6.64 -14.97 14.19
C ASN A 419 6.90 -13.59 13.55
N SER A 420 6.84 -12.53 14.36
CA SER A 420 7.06 -11.14 13.93
C SER A 420 6.04 -10.59 12.92
N ALA A 421 4.81 -11.13 12.95
CA ALA A 421 3.71 -10.65 12.13
C ALA A 421 3.13 -9.31 12.62
N SER A 422 2.39 -8.62 11.74
CA SER A 422 1.71 -7.38 12.09
C SER A 422 0.25 -7.32 11.62
N PHE A 423 -0.58 -6.62 12.38
CA PHE A 423 -1.96 -6.34 12.04
C PHE A 423 -2.22 -4.84 12.16
N ALA A 424 -2.60 -4.17 11.09
CA ALA A 424 -2.83 -2.72 11.07
C ALA A 424 -4.29 -2.39 10.77
N VAL A 425 -4.84 -1.44 11.50
CA VAL A 425 -6.20 -0.93 11.27
C VAL A 425 -6.14 0.58 11.18
N TYR A 426 -6.59 1.09 10.04
CA TYR A 426 -6.63 2.52 9.74
C TYR A 426 -8.06 3.01 9.88
N SER A 427 -8.29 3.93 10.82
CA SER A 427 -9.62 4.48 11.04
C SER A 427 -10.08 5.41 9.93
N GLY A 428 -11.40 5.46 9.78
CA GLY A 428 -12.10 6.46 9.00
C GLY A 428 -12.75 7.52 9.87
N LEU A 429 -13.71 8.23 9.28
CA LEU A 429 -14.58 9.14 10.00
C LEU A 429 -15.32 8.39 11.12
N THR A 430 -15.66 9.11 12.19
CA THR A 430 -16.44 8.52 13.28
C THR A 430 -17.78 7.99 12.75
N ASN A 431 -18.26 6.91 13.35
CA ASN A 431 -19.56 6.30 13.05
C ASN A 431 -20.78 7.19 13.39
N GLY A 432 -20.58 8.43 13.86
CA GLY A 432 -21.66 9.38 14.18
C GLY A 432 -22.56 8.95 15.35
N GLY A 433 -22.19 7.90 16.10
CA GLY A 433 -22.98 7.33 17.19
C GLY A 433 -22.19 7.19 18.49
N PHE A 434 -22.82 6.62 19.53
CA PHE A 434 -22.17 6.30 20.80
C PHE A 434 -22.10 4.76 21.01
N PRO A 435 -20.94 4.18 21.36
CA PRO A 435 -19.62 4.80 21.37
C PRO A 435 -19.17 5.29 19.98
N SER A 436 -18.45 6.42 19.94
CA SER A 436 -17.95 7.04 18.71
C SER A 436 -16.60 6.44 18.32
N TYR A 437 -16.53 5.70 17.21
CA TYR A 437 -15.30 5.07 16.72
C TYR A 437 -15.15 5.25 15.21
N GLY A 438 -13.89 5.25 14.74
CA GLY A 438 -13.55 5.33 13.32
C GLY A 438 -13.29 3.97 12.67
N ALA A 439 -13.04 2.91 13.45
CA ALA A 439 -12.97 1.52 13.02
C ALA A 439 -13.25 0.58 14.20
N LEU A 440 -13.56 -0.69 13.91
CA LEU A 440 -13.96 -1.64 14.94
C LEU A 440 -13.38 -3.03 14.72
N VAL A 441 -12.80 -3.63 15.75
CA VAL A 441 -12.33 -5.01 15.74
C VAL A 441 -12.98 -5.75 16.91
N ARG A 442 -13.75 -6.79 16.61
CA ARG A 442 -14.36 -7.68 17.60
C ARG A 442 -13.72 -9.06 17.52
N VAL A 443 -13.23 -9.55 18.65
CA VAL A 443 -12.66 -10.89 18.80
C VAL A 443 -13.41 -11.61 19.91
N THR A 444 -14.08 -12.71 19.62
CA THR A 444 -14.93 -13.37 20.63
C THR A 444 -14.08 -13.99 21.74
N ASN A 445 -12.94 -14.59 21.39
CA ASN A 445 -12.02 -15.21 22.33
C ASN A 445 -10.83 -14.29 22.61
N THR A 446 -9.62 -14.70 22.27
CA THR A 446 -8.40 -14.01 22.69
C THR A 446 -7.71 -13.29 21.53
N MET A 447 -7.28 -12.06 21.76
CA MET A 447 -6.23 -11.40 20.97
C MET A 447 -4.86 -11.85 21.49
N ASN A 448 -4.15 -12.68 20.72
CA ASN A 448 -2.82 -13.19 21.04
C ASN A 448 -1.76 -12.45 20.24
N VAL A 449 -1.01 -11.57 20.89
CA VAL A 449 0.12 -10.84 20.29
C VAL A 449 1.42 -11.49 20.73
N GLY A 450 1.94 -12.40 19.89
CA GLY A 450 3.18 -13.14 20.14
C GLY A 450 4.44 -12.27 20.07
N SER A 451 5.59 -12.86 20.44
CA SER A 451 6.89 -12.20 20.37
C SER A 451 7.18 -11.62 18.98
N GLY A 452 7.71 -10.40 18.92
CA GLY A 452 8.00 -9.69 17.66
C GLY A 452 6.77 -9.10 16.97
N CYS A 453 5.55 -9.38 17.45
CA CYS A 453 4.32 -9.05 16.75
C CYS A 453 3.72 -7.72 17.19
N TRP A 454 3.09 -7.01 16.27
CA TRP A 454 2.56 -5.67 16.51
C TRP A 454 1.16 -5.47 15.95
N VAL A 455 0.28 -4.90 16.76
CA VAL A 455 -0.98 -4.30 16.32
C VAL A 455 -0.77 -2.79 16.15
N TYR A 456 -1.09 -2.26 14.98
CA TYR A 456 -1.05 -0.84 14.69
C TYR A 456 -2.46 -0.28 14.62
N ALA A 457 -2.77 0.71 15.45
CA ALA A 457 -4.05 1.40 15.44
C ALA A 457 -3.81 2.86 15.05
N SER A 458 -4.36 3.26 13.91
CA SER A 458 -4.24 4.64 13.44
C SER A 458 -5.56 5.36 13.56
N SER A 459 -5.54 6.49 14.26
CA SER A 459 -6.66 7.43 14.27
C SER A 459 -6.72 8.18 12.94
N HIS A 460 -7.92 8.66 12.63
CA HIS A 460 -8.14 9.48 11.45
C HIS A 460 -7.53 10.85 11.65
N ILE A 461 -6.69 11.24 10.70
CA ILE A 461 -5.75 12.37 10.79
C ILE A 461 -6.38 13.74 11.06
N ALA A 462 -7.68 13.91 10.75
CA ALA A 462 -8.35 15.21 10.78
C ALA A 462 -9.52 15.32 11.77
N ASN A 463 -10.09 14.20 12.21
CA ASN A 463 -11.22 14.22 13.15
C ASN A 463 -11.03 13.30 14.37
N GLY A 464 -9.91 12.59 14.45
CA GLY A 464 -9.57 11.76 15.61
C GLY A 464 -10.35 10.45 15.73
N GLY A 465 -11.20 10.10 14.75
CA GLY A 465 -11.90 8.82 14.74
C GLY A 465 -10.91 7.66 14.87
N SER A 466 -11.12 6.77 15.84
CA SER A 466 -10.10 5.81 16.28
C SER A 466 -10.59 4.37 16.30
N VAL A 467 -9.67 3.42 16.38
CA VAL A 467 -9.99 1.98 16.40
C VAL A 467 -10.47 1.59 17.79
N HIS A 468 -11.62 0.93 17.86
CA HIS A 468 -12.11 0.29 19.08
C HIS A 468 -11.89 -1.23 18.99
N PHE A 469 -11.13 -1.79 19.94
CA PHE A 469 -10.92 -3.23 20.08
C PHE A 469 -11.80 -3.79 21.19
N LEU A 470 -12.60 -4.79 20.84
CA LEU A 470 -13.40 -5.59 21.77
C LEU A 470 -12.88 -7.02 21.74
N ALA A 471 -12.58 -7.61 22.91
CA ALA A 471 -12.19 -9.01 22.98
C ALA A 471 -12.74 -9.79 24.19
N GLY A 472 -12.71 -11.12 24.13
CA GLY A 472 -12.83 -11.97 25.31
C GLY A 472 -11.63 -11.76 26.24
N ASN A 473 -10.40 -11.88 25.71
CA ASN A 473 -9.16 -11.67 26.44
C ASN A 473 -8.09 -11.00 25.55
N LEU A 474 -7.03 -10.47 26.18
CA LEU A 474 -5.83 -9.98 25.49
C LEU A 474 -4.57 -10.53 26.14
N THR A 475 -3.66 -11.07 25.33
CA THR A 475 -2.32 -11.48 25.74
C THR A 475 -1.26 -10.78 24.89
N ILE A 476 -0.33 -10.08 25.54
CA ILE A 476 0.86 -9.49 24.91
C ILE A 476 2.09 -10.17 25.50
N ALA A 477 2.88 -10.83 24.64
CA ALA A 477 3.86 -11.81 25.09
C ALA A 477 5.07 -11.22 25.85
N ASN A 478 5.69 -10.16 25.31
CA ASN A 478 6.92 -9.56 25.87
C ASN A 478 7.19 -8.15 25.31
N LEU A 479 8.28 -7.50 25.76
CA LEU A 479 8.63 -6.11 25.38
C LEU A 479 8.75 -5.86 23.87
N ASN A 480 9.10 -6.88 23.09
CA ASN A 480 9.18 -6.81 21.63
C ASN A 480 7.83 -7.12 20.95
N SER A 481 6.71 -6.87 21.63
CA SER A 481 5.37 -7.09 21.09
C SER A 481 4.36 -6.13 21.72
N GLY A 482 3.24 -5.90 21.03
CA GLY A 482 2.09 -5.19 21.60
C GLY A 482 1.38 -4.25 20.62
N PHE A 483 0.92 -3.10 21.13
CA PHE A 483 0.07 -2.16 20.40
C PHE A 483 0.77 -0.81 20.21
N LYS A 484 0.68 -0.27 18.99
CA LYS A 484 1.27 1.01 18.62
C LYS A 484 0.24 1.94 17.96
N ALA A 485 0.13 3.12 18.53
CA ALA A 485 -0.52 4.29 17.96
C ALA A 485 0.41 5.53 18.07
N ASP A 486 1.73 5.31 18.05
CA ASP A 486 2.69 6.40 18.08
C ASP A 486 2.55 7.24 16.80
N TYR A 487 2.32 8.54 16.97
CA TYR A 487 2.28 9.54 15.88
C TYR A 487 1.10 9.37 14.90
N THR A 488 0.11 8.55 15.24
CA THR A 488 -1.04 8.24 14.40
C THR A 488 -2.34 8.94 14.84
N GLY A 489 -2.21 10.07 15.54
CA GLY A 489 -3.30 10.95 15.94
C GLY A 489 -3.58 12.03 14.90
N PHE A 490 -3.95 13.23 15.37
CA PHE A 490 -4.14 14.37 14.49
C PHE A 490 -2.80 14.83 13.89
N THR A 491 -2.82 15.20 12.60
CA THR A 491 -1.61 15.67 11.90
C THR A 491 -1.10 16.98 12.48
N GLY A 492 0.22 17.13 12.59
CA GLY A 492 0.86 18.43 12.84
C GLY A 492 0.84 19.38 11.64
N GLY A 493 1.03 20.67 11.93
CA GLY A 493 0.94 21.74 10.94
C GLY A 493 2.04 21.65 9.88
N ASN A 494 1.68 21.96 8.62
CA ASN A 494 2.58 21.93 7.48
C ASN A 494 2.13 22.87 6.35
N ASN A 495 3.01 23.12 5.38
CA ASN A 495 2.81 24.07 4.28
C ASN A 495 1.64 23.72 3.32
N GLY A 496 1.01 22.55 3.45
CA GLY A 496 -0.11 22.10 2.59
C GLY A 496 -1.47 21.99 3.29
N ALA A 497 -1.50 21.82 4.62
CA ALA A 497 -2.71 21.65 5.42
C ALA A 497 -3.04 22.86 6.30
N GLY A 498 -2.13 23.84 6.38
CA GLY A 498 -2.16 24.94 7.35
C GLY A 498 -1.02 24.78 8.37
N TYR A 499 -0.48 25.90 8.83
CA TYR A 499 0.64 25.90 9.79
C TYR A 499 0.21 25.51 11.20
N ASP A 500 -1.08 25.64 11.52
CA ASP A 500 -1.63 25.08 12.76
C ASP A 500 -1.67 23.55 12.66
N GLY A 501 -1.42 22.89 13.79
CA GLY A 501 -1.73 21.47 13.91
C GLY A 501 -3.23 21.22 13.86
N LEU A 502 -3.62 19.96 13.74
CA LEU A 502 -5.02 19.56 13.82
C LEU A 502 -5.37 19.06 15.23
N GLY A 503 -6.66 19.10 15.56
CA GLY A 503 -7.23 18.60 16.80
C GLY A 503 -7.59 19.68 17.82
N PRO A 504 -8.34 19.33 18.88
CA PRO A 504 -8.88 20.31 19.84
C PRO A 504 -7.81 21.05 20.66
N GLY A 505 -6.66 20.43 20.87
CA GLY A 505 -5.51 21.00 21.58
C GLY A 505 -4.34 21.26 20.63
N HIS A 506 -4.59 21.62 19.37
CA HIS A 506 -3.53 21.83 18.39
C HIS A 506 -2.51 22.88 18.83
N GLY A 507 -1.28 22.70 18.36
CA GLY A 507 -0.26 23.75 18.42
C GLY A 507 -0.49 24.79 17.32
N TRP A 508 -0.20 26.05 17.64
CA TRP A 508 -0.31 27.19 16.74
C TRP A 508 0.92 27.33 15.86
N GLY A 509 0.73 27.71 14.59
CA GLY A 509 1.80 28.01 13.65
C GLY A 509 1.37 29.02 12.58
N ALA A 510 2.33 29.73 12.00
CA ALA A 510 2.09 30.61 10.85
C ALA A 510 3.37 30.78 10.02
N PHE A 511 3.28 31.39 8.83
CA PHE A 511 4.42 31.61 7.92
C PHE A 511 5.64 32.27 8.61
N ARG A 512 5.43 33.11 9.64
CA ARG A 512 6.51 33.72 10.44
C ARG A 512 6.45 33.40 11.92
N MET A 513 5.48 32.57 12.35
CA MET A 513 5.31 32.23 13.75
C MET A 513 5.92 30.87 14.08
N MET A 514 6.50 30.78 15.26
CA MET A 514 7.19 29.59 15.73
C MET A 514 6.18 28.59 16.30
N GLY A 515 6.29 27.33 15.90
CA GLY A 515 5.30 26.29 16.18
C GLY A 515 5.22 25.97 17.67
N SER A 516 4.05 26.18 18.28
CA SER A 516 3.83 25.76 19.67
C SER A 516 3.52 24.27 19.76
N GLY A 517 3.76 23.68 20.93
CA GLY A 517 3.46 22.29 21.21
C GLY A 517 1.96 22.08 21.39
N ALA A 518 1.47 20.91 20.97
CA ALA A 518 0.06 20.55 21.16
C ALA A 518 -0.21 20.05 22.58
N GLY A 519 -1.45 20.19 23.05
CA GLY A 519 -1.94 19.63 24.32
C GLY A 519 -2.95 18.51 24.12
N TYR A 520 -3.08 17.63 25.12
CA TYR A 520 -4.20 16.68 25.25
C TYR A 520 -4.48 16.34 26.72
N GLY A 521 -3.66 15.47 27.32
CA GLY A 521 -3.72 15.15 28.76
C GLY A 521 -3.04 16.21 29.60
N GLY A 522 -1.90 16.71 29.11
CA GLY A 522 -1.19 17.88 29.60
C GLY A 522 -1.23 19.01 28.58
N ILE A 523 -1.03 20.25 29.04
CA ILE A 523 -0.94 21.45 28.21
C ILE A 523 0.34 21.38 27.38
N GLY A 524 0.28 21.78 26.11
CA GLY A 524 1.46 21.93 25.27
C GLY A 524 2.33 23.10 25.71
N GLY A 525 3.63 23.03 25.45
CA GLY A 525 4.55 24.15 25.64
C GLY A 525 4.26 25.25 24.61
N GLY A 526 4.31 26.50 25.04
CA GLY A 526 4.41 27.63 24.12
C GLY A 526 5.74 27.67 23.36
N SER A 527 5.69 28.24 22.17
CA SER A 527 6.88 28.74 21.46
C SER A 527 7.26 30.11 22.01
N SER A 528 8.28 30.74 21.45
CA SER A 528 8.60 32.14 21.77
C SER A 528 7.55 33.15 21.30
N GLU A 529 6.55 32.72 20.51
CA GLU A 529 5.59 33.61 19.84
C GLU A 529 4.14 33.15 19.94
N ALA A 530 3.87 31.94 20.43
CA ALA A 530 2.53 31.39 20.58
C ALA A 530 2.40 30.53 21.83
N THR A 531 1.20 30.53 22.44
CA THR A 531 0.88 29.65 23.56
C THR A 531 0.75 28.20 23.09
N GLY A 532 1.02 27.24 23.97
CA GLY A 532 0.81 25.84 23.66
C GLY A 532 -0.65 25.43 23.73
N GLY A 533 -0.95 24.27 23.13
CA GLY A 533 -2.31 23.75 23.02
C GLY A 533 -2.92 23.35 24.37
N SER A 534 -4.23 23.52 24.50
CA SER A 534 -5.00 23.19 25.70
C SER A 534 -5.17 21.69 25.93
N THR A 535 -5.59 21.30 27.14
CA THR A 535 -6.05 19.93 27.42
C THR A 535 -7.51 19.73 26.97
N TYR A 536 -7.89 18.49 26.67
CA TYR A 536 -9.27 18.10 26.33
C TYR A 536 -9.51 16.61 26.60
N GLY A 537 -10.75 16.14 26.43
CA GLY A 537 -11.14 14.75 26.64
C GLY A 537 -11.21 14.35 28.12
N SER A 538 -11.65 13.12 28.38
CA SER A 538 -11.79 12.59 29.74
C SER A 538 -10.52 11.88 30.23
N SER A 539 -10.10 12.15 31.47
CA SER A 539 -8.97 11.47 32.11
C SER A 539 -9.26 10.02 32.48
N ASN A 540 -10.52 9.67 32.77
CA ASN A 540 -10.93 8.33 33.18
C ASN A 540 -11.58 7.51 32.06
N ALA A 541 -11.85 8.13 30.90
CA ALA A 541 -12.34 7.46 29.70
C ALA A 541 -11.81 8.17 28.44
N PRO A 542 -10.48 8.14 28.20
CA PRO A 542 -9.88 8.80 27.05
C PRO A 542 -10.26 8.05 25.77
N VAL A 543 -11.12 8.67 24.95
CA VAL A 543 -11.57 8.13 23.66
C VAL A 543 -11.19 9.02 22.48
N ASP A 544 -10.32 10.00 22.73
CA ASP A 544 -9.83 10.93 21.71
C ASP A 544 -8.37 10.63 21.38
N ALA A 545 -7.98 10.92 20.13
CA ALA A 545 -6.59 10.95 19.73
C ALA A 545 -5.92 12.26 20.20
N GLY A 546 -4.60 12.24 20.34
CA GLY A 546 -3.76 13.41 20.63
C GLY A 546 -3.67 14.37 19.43
N SER A 547 -3.56 15.67 19.73
CA SER A 547 -3.48 16.78 18.77
C SER A 547 -2.07 16.96 18.19
N GLY A 548 -2.00 17.50 16.97
CA GLY A 548 -0.77 17.83 16.27
C GLY A 548 -0.20 19.20 16.66
N GLY A 549 1.13 19.32 16.68
CA GLY A 549 1.85 20.57 16.99
C GLY A 549 1.87 21.54 15.81
N GLY A 550 2.23 22.80 16.08
CA GLY A 550 2.33 23.85 15.06
C GLY A 550 3.57 23.72 14.18
N GLY A 551 3.44 24.08 12.91
CA GLY A 551 4.53 24.17 11.93
C GLY A 551 4.89 25.61 11.55
N ARG A 552 5.91 25.77 10.71
CA ARG A 552 6.32 27.06 10.12
C ARG A 552 7.07 26.82 8.82
N ASP A 553 6.70 27.49 7.74
CA ASP A 553 7.36 27.38 6.43
C ASP A 553 7.52 25.90 6.00
N VAL A 554 8.75 25.38 6.03
CA VAL A 554 9.10 23.98 5.74
C VAL A 554 9.25 23.13 7.00
N ALA A 555 9.31 23.72 8.20
CA ALA A 555 9.25 22.99 9.46
C ALA A 555 7.83 22.46 9.69
N ILE A 556 7.75 21.18 10.02
CA ILE A 556 6.47 20.48 10.18
C ILE A 556 6.29 20.17 11.67
N GLY A 557 5.11 20.49 12.18
CA GLY A 557 4.71 20.17 13.54
C GLY A 557 4.61 18.65 13.74
N GLY A 558 4.90 18.18 14.93
CA GLY A 558 4.78 16.76 15.25
C GLY A 558 3.31 16.32 15.25
N SER A 559 3.00 15.17 14.65
CA SER A 559 1.65 14.58 14.76
C SER A 559 1.37 14.11 16.18
N GLY A 560 0.12 14.18 16.63
CA GLY A 560 -0.27 13.64 17.94
C GLY A 560 -0.21 12.11 17.98
N GLY A 561 -0.17 11.53 19.17
CA GLY A 561 -0.38 10.09 19.35
C GLY A 561 -1.83 9.70 19.03
N GLY A 562 -2.06 8.53 18.45
CA GLY A 562 -3.40 8.00 18.23
C GLY A 562 -4.03 7.48 19.53
N LEU A 563 -5.11 6.69 19.40
CA LEU A 563 -5.79 6.07 20.54
C LEU A 563 -5.60 4.55 20.51
N ILE A 564 -5.19 3.99 21.66
CA ILE A 564 -5.33 2.56 21.95
C ILE A 564 -6.55 2.36 22.84
N TRP A 565 -7.66 1.91 22.26
CA TRP A 565 -8.91 1.66 22.98
C TRP A 565 -9.25 0.18 22.96
N ILE A 566 -9.10 -0.47 24.12
CA ILE A 566 -9.26 -1.91 24.29
C ILE A 566 -10.20 -2.17 25.46
N GLN A 567 -11.31 -2.86 25.18
CA GLN A 567 -12.18 -3.39 26.22
C GLN A 567 -12.26 -4.92 26.08
N VAL A 568 -11.98 -5.61 27.18
CA VAL A 568 -12.07 -7.07 27.25
C VAL A 568 -13.04 -7.52 28.34
N ASN A 569 -13.75 -8.62 28.08
CA ASN A 569 -14.67 -9.20 29.06
C ASN A 569 -13.93 -9.97 30.18
N GLY A 570 -12.78 -10.55 29.85
CA GLY A 570 -11.93 -11.34 30.73
C GLY A 570 -10.66 -10.59 31.08
N ASP A 571 -9.52 -11.18 30.75
CA ASP A 571 -8.24 -10.75 31.30
C ASP A 571 -7.34 -10.07 30.26
N ILE A 572 -6.61 -9.05 30.70
CA ILE A 572 -5.45 -8.50 30.01
C ILE A 572 -4.20 -9.07 30.68
N THR A 573 -3.37 -9.78 29.92
CA THR A 573 -1.99 -10.14 30.28
C THR A 573 -1.04 -9.25 29.51
N GLN A 574 -0.46 -8.26 30.18
CA GLN A 574 0.38 -7.23 29.56
C GLN A 574 1.86 -7.39 29.95
N ASN A 575 2.63 -8.10 29.13
CA ASN A 575 4.07 -8.26 29.32
C ASN A 575 4.92 -7.48 28.31
N GLY A 576 4.27 -6.72 27.42
CA GLY A 576 4.91 -6.00 26.32
C GLY A 576 4.70 -4.51 26.33
N THR A 577 4.49 -3.94 25.14
CA THR A 577 4.47 -2.48 24.94
C THR A 577 3.12 -2.02 24.39
N ILE A 578 2.48 -1.07 25.07
CA ILE A 578 1.34 -0.30 24.57
C ILE A 578 1.78 1.17 24.50
N SER A 579 1.81 1.75 23.30
CA SER A 579 2.39 3.08 23.08
C SER A 579 1.50 3.94 22.19
N ALA A 580 1.26 5.17 22.64
CA ALA A 580 0.50 6.20 21.92
C ALA A 580 1.20 7.57 22.05
N ASN A 581 2.50 7.63 21.78
CA ASN A 581 3.29 8.85 21.93
C ASN A 581 3.01 9.86 20.81
N GLY A 582 3.12 11.15 21.15
CA GLY A 582 3.18 12.26 20.22
C GLY A 582 4.53 12.39 19.55
N GLN A 583 4.53 12.87 18.32
CA GLN A 583 5.70 12.94 17.47
C GLN A 583 6.55 14.14 17.83
N THR A 584 7.86 13.95 17.86
CA THR A 584 8.78 15.08 17.83
C THR A 584 8.61 15.83 16.52
N ALA A 585 8.47 17.15 16.59
CA ALA A 585 8.47 18.00 15.40
C ALA A 585 9.77 17.81 14.62
N PHE A 586 9.69 17.81 13.29
CA PHE A 586 10.85 17.46 12.49
C PHE A 586 11.40 18.63 11.68
N THR A 587 12.72 18.60 11.59
CA THR A 587 13.58 19.62 11.02
C THR A 587 13.79 19.36 9.54
N VAL A 588 13.49 20.35 8.69
CA VAL A 588 13.78 20.29 7.25
C VAL A 588 14.88 21.32 6.94
N GLY A 589 16.10 20.84 6.65
CA GLY A 589 17.25 21.74 6.45
C GLY A 589 17.63 22.51 7.72
N THR A 590 17.64 23.84 7.65
CA THR A 590 17.88 24.72 8.83
C THR A 590 16.61 25.04 9.62
N ALA A 591 15.46 24.50 9.21
CA ALA A 591 14.17 24.84 9.78
C ALA A 591 13.85 24.04 11.04
N ILE A 592 14.06 24.66 12.21
CA ILE A 592 13.99 24.01 13.53
C ILE A 592 12.84 24.52 14.40
N TRP A 593 11.78 25.07 13.80
CA TRP A 593 10.76 25.85 14.50
C TRP A 593 9.45 25.10 14.78
N GLY A 594 9.35 23.81 14.44
CA GLY A 594 8.13 23.03 14.66
C GLY A 594 7.90 22.69 16.15
N GLY A 595 6.63 22.69 16.56
CA GLY A 595 6.19 22.28 17.88
C GLY A 595 5.87 20.78 17.95
N GLY A 596 6.11 20.17 19.11
CA GLY A 596 5.87 18.75 19.33
C GLY A 596 4.39 18.38 19.35
N GLY A 597 4.07 17.20 18.83
CA GLY A 597 2.73 16.62 18.93
C GLY A 597 2.43 16.13 20.35
N SER A 598 1.18 16.17 20.77
CA SER A 598 0.79 15.70 22.11
C SER A 598 0.72 14.17 22.17
N GLY A 599 0.91 13.61 23.37
CA GLY A 599 0.61 12.19 23.61
C GLY A 599 -0.85 11.88 23.34
N GLY A 600 -1.13 10.63 22.95
CA GLY A 600 -2.47 10.15 22.62
C GLY A 600 -3.25 9.61 23.81
N GLY A 601 -4.29 8.81 23.50
CA GLY A 601 -5.12 8.13 24.50
C GLY A 601 -4.76 6.65 24.63
N ILE A 602 -4.80 6.13 25.86
CA ILE A 602 -4.80 4.70 26.12
C ILE A 602 -5.96 4.42 27.08
N TYR A 603 -6.94 3.65 26.62
CA TYR A 603 -8.07 3.22 27.43
C TYR A 603 -8.14 1.69 27.46
N LEU A 604 -7.85 1.12 28.63
CA LEU A 604 -7.92 -0.32 28.89
C LEU A 604 -9.05 -0.60 29.88
N TYR A 605 -9.92 -1.54 29.54
CA TYR A 605 -10.99 -2.02 30.42
C TYR A 605 -10.95 -3.56 30.46
N ALA A 606 -10.86 -4.15 31.66
CA ALA A 606 -10.76 -5.59 31.83
C ALA A 606 -11.38 -6.08 33.14
N ARG A 607 -11.72 -7.36 33.20
CA ARG A 607 -12.01 -8.03 34.49
C ARG A 607 -10.74 -8.16 35.31
N SER A 608 -9.67 -8.74 34.77
CA SER A 608 -8.34 -8.73 35.43
C SER A 608 -7.30 -8.05 34.57
N PHE A 609 -6.44 -7.24 35.19
CA PHE A 609 -5.26 -6.68 34.56
C PHE A 609 -4.03 -7.28 35.23
N SER A 610 -3.24 -8.05 34.48
CA SER A 610 -2.11 -8.82 35.00
C SER A 610 -0.84 -8.58 34.20
N SER A 611 0.30 -8.70 34.87
CA SER A 611 1.60 -8.76 34.23
C SER A 611 2.57 -9.62 35.04
N THR A 612 3.39 -10.39 34.33
CA THR A 612 4.54 -11.08 34.90
C THR A 612 5.86 -10.35 34.60
N ASN A 613 5.79 -9.19 33.95
CA ASN A 613 6.93 -8.38 33.57
C ASN A 613 6.76 -6.95 34.07
N ALA A 614 7.38 -6.62 35.21
CA ALA A 614 7.34 -5.28 35.78
C ALA A 614 7.91 -4.18 34.86
N SER A 615 8.71 -4.56 33.85
CA SER A 615 9.24 -3.64 32.83
C SER A 615 8.30 -3.42 31.64
N ALA A 616 7.12 -4.04 31.62
CA ALA A 616 6.13 -3.82 30.56
C ALA A 616 5.78 -2.33 30.44
N ILE A 617 5.60 -1.86 29.21
CA ILE A 617 5.51 -0.45 28.88
C ILE A 617 4.07 -0.09 28.56
N ILE A 618 3.56 0.96 29.21
CA ILE A 618 2.34 1.67 28.83
C ILE A 618 2.67 3.15 28.81
N ARG A 619 2.61 3.78 27.64
CA ARG A 619 3.05 5.19 27.51
C ARG A 619 2.25 6.00 26.50
N ALA A 620 2.00 7.26 26.84
CA ALA A 620 1.41 8.25 25.97
C ALA A 620 2.13 9.59 26.21
N ASN A 621 3.42 9.65 25.89
CA ASN A 621 4.27 10.82 26.10
C ASN A 621 4.10 11.84 24.98
N GLY A 622 4.25 13.12 25.30
CA GLY A 622 4.34 14.19 24.30
C GLY A 622 5.65 14.12 23.51
N GLY A 623 5.60 14.60 22.26
CA GLY A 623 6.77 14.73 21.40
C GLY A 623 7.53 16.02 21.65
N ASN A 624 8.82 16.03 21.32
CA ASN A 624 9.64 17.24 21.49
C ASN A 624 9.39 18.27 20.39
N ALA A 625 9.73 19.52 20.63
CA ALA A 625 9.92 20.49 19.57
C ALA A 625 11.10 20.11 18.66
N ALA A 626 11.15 20.67 17.46
CA ALA A 626 12.32 20.55 16.58
C ALA A 626 13.57 21.24 17.17
N SER A 627 13.37 22.26 18.00
CA SER A 627 14.43 22.90 18.80
C SER A 627 13.89 23.44 20.12
N ALA A 628 14.68 23.25 21.18
CA ALA A 628 14.42 23.79 22.51
C ALA A 628 14.58 25.32 22.60
N THR A 629 15.04 26.00 21.55
CA THR A 629 15.14 27.47 21.53
C THR A 629 13.85 28.12 21.06
N TYR A 630 12.98 27.36 20.39
CA TYR A 630 12.05 27.94 19.43
C TYR A 630 10.67 27.33 19.46
N GLY A 631 10.56 26.03 19.21
CA GLY A 631 9.26 25.35 19.21
C GLY A 631 8.85 24.90 20.61
N GLY A 632 7.54 24.79 20.85
CA GLY A 632 7.02 24.28 22.11
C GLY A 632 7.01 22.75 22.19
N GLY A 633 7.26 22.18 23.37
CA GLY A 633 7.17 20.72 23.58
C GLY A 633 5.73 20.24 23.67
N GLY A 634 5.40 19.05 23.15
CA GLY A 634 4.05 18.49 23.23
C GLY A 634 3.66 18.10 24.67
N GLY A 635 2.41 18.29 25.05
CA GLY A 635 1.86 17.83 26.31
C GLY A 635 1.74 16.30 26.36
N GLY A 636 1.81 15.72 27.56
CA GLY A 636 1.55 14.30 27.77
C GLY A 636 0.10 13.91 27.43
N GLY A 637 -0.12 12.63 27.16
CA GLY A 637 -1.41 12.05 26.79
C GLY A 637 -2.25 11.62 28.00
N ARG A 638 -3.24 10.76 27.74
CA ARG A 638 -4.13 10.24 28.80
C ARG A 638 -4.11 8.73 28.82
N ILE A 639 -3.92 8.15 29.99
CA ILE A 639 -3.96 6.71 30.22
C ILE A 639 -5.04 6.42 31.26
N ALA A 640 -6.02 5.57 30.93
CA ALA A 640 -6.99 5.05 31.88
C ALA A 640 -7.00 3.52 31.83
N ILE A 641 -6.86 2.89 33.01
CA ILE A 641 -6.86 1.44 33.16
C ILE A 641 -7.92 1.08 34.20
N TRP A 642 -8.98 0.42 33.74
CA TRP A 642 -10.06 -0.08 34.57
C TRP A 642 -9.96 -1.58 34.73
N ARG A 643 -9.92 -2.04 35.98
CA ARG A 643 -9.83 -3.46 36.32
C ARG A 643 -10.64 -3.81 37.55
N MET A 644 -11.21 -5.02 37.59
CA MET A 644 -11.81 -5.58 38.80
C MET A 644 -10.76 -6.28 39.67
N TYR A 645 -9.80 -6.98 39.06
CA TYR A 645 -8.69 -7.61 39.76
C TYR A 645 -7.36 -7.06 39.25
N ASP A 646 -6.65 -6.35 40.12
CA ASP A 646 -5.32 -5.82 39.84
C ASP A 646 -4.24 -6.84 40.22
N ARG A 647 -3.52 -7.30 39.20
CA ARG A 647 -2.35 -8.18 39.28
C ARG A 647 -1.22 -7.63 38.41
N SER A 648 -1.16 -6.31 38.28
CA SER A 648 -0.27 -5.57 37.38
C SER A 648 1.23 -5.77 37.63
N GLY A 649 1.62 -6.36 38.77
CA GLY A 649 3.03 -6.66 39.07
C GLY A 649 3.93 -5.41 39.17
N GLY A 650 3.34 -4.21 39.40
CA GLY A 650 4.10 -2.96 39.57
C GLY A 650 4.39 -2.17 38.29
N ILE A 651 3.71 -2.46 37.17
CA ILE A 651 3.82 -1.62 35.95
C ILE A 651 3.50 -0.16 36.29
N THR A 652 4.37 0.75 35.83
CA THR A 652 4.19 2.20 35.98
C THR A 652 3.99 2.85 34.61
N PRO A 653 2.74 3.25 34.24
CA PRO A 653 2.50 3.96 32.99
C PRO A 653 3.19 5.33 32.96
N THR A 654 3.47 5.85 31.76
CA THR A 654 4.13 7.16 31.59
C THR A 654 3.36 8.09 30.65
N VAL A 655 3.28 9.36 31.02
CA VAL A 655 2.61 10.44 30.27
C VAL A 655 3.46 11.71 30.32
N THR A 656 4.77 11.58 30.09
CA THR A 656 5.70 12.72 30.18
C THR A 656 5.43 13.74 29.09
N ALA A 657 5.77 14.99 29.35
CA ALA A 657 5.80 16.01 28.33
C ALA A 657 7.02 15.86 27.41
N GLY A 658 6.90 16.43 26.21
CA GLY A 658 8.04 16.71 25.35
C GLY A 658 8.73 18.03 25.72
N THR A 659 9.98 18.14 25.30
CA THR A 659 10.84 19.31 25.54
C THR A 659 10.71 20.36 24.45
N GLY A 660 10.83 21.64 24.80
CA GLY A 660 10.82 22.77 23.84
C GLY A 660 11.28 24.08 24.48
N TYR A 661 11.05 25.21 23.80
CA TYR A 661 11.25 26.57 24.33
C TYR A 661 10.60 26.71 25.70
N THR A 662 9.34 26.27 25.78
CA THR A 662 8.78 25.78 27.03
C THR A 662 8.44 24.31 26.85
N ASN A 663 8.68 23.53 27.91
CA ASN A 663 8.27 22.13 27.95
C ASN A 663 6.75 22.06 28.03
N GLY A 664 6.18 20.98 27.49
CA GLY A 664 4.79 20.67 27.80
C GLY A 664 4.60 20.29 29.28
N VAL A 665 3.35 20.07 29.66
CA VAL A 665 2.98 19.51 30.96
C VAL A 665 2.73 18.01 30.81
N ALA A 666 3.08 17.23 31.84
CA ALA A 666 2.74 15.81 31.89
C ALA A 666 1.21 15.60 31.81
N GLY A 667 0.82 14.46 31.27
CA GLY A 667 -0.56 14.08 31.09
C GLY A 667 -1.20 13.44 32.32
N THR A 668 -2.28 12.69 32.12
CA THR A 668 -3.04 12.07 33.22
C THR A 668 -2.96 10.54 33.17
N ILE A 669 -2.76 9.92 34.33
CA ILE A 669 -2.92 8.49 34.53
C ILE A 669 -4.09 8.26 35.49
N PHE A 670 -5.05 7.44 35.08
CA PHE A 670 -6.18 7.01 35.89
C PHE A 670 -6.13 5.50 36.08
N TRP A 671 -6.08 5.07 37.33
CA TRP A 671 -5.95 3.66 37.72
C TRP A 671 -7.23 3.22 38.45
N GLY A 672 -8.28 2.91 37.69
CA GLY A 672 -9.66 2.74 38.15
C GLY A 672 -10.03 1.33 38.58
N GLN A 673 -10.62 1.19 39.77
CA GLN A 673 -11.12 -0.10 40.26
C GLN A 673 -12.59 -0.27 39.86
N ILE A 674 -12.91 -1.35 39.16
CA ILE A 674 -14.28 -1.73 38.86
C ILE A 674 -14.87 -2.39 40.12
N PRO A 675 -16.03 -1.96 40.62
CA PRO A 675 -16.66 -2.57 41.77
C PRO A 675 -16.96 -4.05 41.53
N LEU A 676 -16.80 -4.86 42.57
CA LEU A 676 -17.25 -6.25 42.51
C LEU A 676 -18.76 -6.30 42.31
N PRO A 677 -19.29 -7.32 41.60
CA PRO A 677 -20.73 -7.50 41.50
C PRO A 677 -21.35 -7.57 42.90
N GLY A 678 -22.36 -6.75 43.17
CA GLY A 678 -23.02 -6.65 44.48
C GLY A 678 -22.42 -5.65 45.48
N ALA A 679 -21.42 -4.85 45.09
CA ALA A 679 -20.92 -3.76 45.94
C ALA A 679 -22.01 -2.69 46.18
N ILE A 680 -22.26 -2.34 47.44
CA ILE A 680 -23.14 -1.24 47.85
C ILE A 680 -22.28 0.00 48.07
N PHE A 681 -22.63 1.10 47.40
CA PHE A 681 -22.02 2.39 47.65
C PHE A 681 -22.83 3.15 48.70
N SER A 682 -22.22 3.51 49.84
CA SER A 682 -22.78 4.52 50.73
C SER A 682 -22.07 5.84 50.49
N PHE A 683 -22.82 6.86 50.07
CA PHE A 683 -22.34 8.23 50.06
C PHE A 683 -22.57 8.80 51.47
N HIS A 684 -21.48 9.17 52.14
CA HIS A 684 -21.52 9.88 53.43
C HIS A 684 -21.43 11.38 53.24
#